data_AF-A0A9D9QY10-F1
#
_entry.id   AF-A0A9D9QY10-F1
#
_cell.length_a   1.000
_cell.length_b   1.000
_cell.length_c   1.000
_cell.angle_alpha   90.00
_cell.angle_beta   90.00
_cell.angle_gamma   90.00
#
_symmetry.space_group_name_H-M   'P 1'
#
loop_
_entity.id
_entity.type
_entity.pdbx_description
1 polymer ?
#
loop_
_entity_poly.entity_id
_entity_poly.type
_entity_poly.pdbx_seq_one_letter_code
_entity_poly.pdbx_strand_id
1 'polypeptide(L)'
;MKKNSKIKQTQKKLKKTRKPSTLKKRQTDQNSLSLNPVFQMLPNPFAELNDERRMQVIRELAENSERKYQEALTKIRQILVNYDPISMLSILASYGLTVSVGNNGIQDKDCEREFHQFQLEICQALVLQVDPEIFQYQPVTPDIVQEIWTALSDLMSAGHFREIEHTNDFLSKESAIKQVQHMVRGNTQLVRNWGYFSQVKTISHELYGDFDGLLGKSNGFSCSNVIALFQLLINEIELANTNRLLSFRDLYKLKDKAELVIKYHELIGASPGTAEQFIKTENFRLMSFKELFFMLMSHYDLRLHKLYEFSPKYLADKLEIDVTATRGILDFFSYKLGALKGDETEYLHLSNPIWLRPIIQIEDEKYFCALPQVFFSFVLPSVDRLVENIDPTALSKRRACYLEEKIVKIINRRFPEANTVSQLKWKLGNVEYETDLITFIDSHAIIVEAKAGKVSAPALRGAPDRLRKHIDELLVSPNIQSKRLKEKLEELIAHPEINDDLRKKLPVDLKDIHKIIRVSVSLESFGSIQANVAQLKETGWLPETFEPCPTMNLADFEILFDFLEHPVQIIHYLEARQELEERLGYMGDELDLMGTYIKTLFNMGDIDKDVNLVISGMSAPLDAYYNSKDAGIIIPKPQPLVSSLFSRIMNQLEERQTPRWTEIGVILNKFSPEDQRKLSKMIETLKVSVQKNWMLDDHKNMVICVPPKASQYAICYVIFNNSNADRRNEFIEKAAIIGLESEHVKQCLVIAKNVDDNNLAYRFIGLME
;
A
#
# COMPACT_ATOMS: atom_id res chain seq x y z
N MET A 1 -25.49 -19.10 -71.95
CA MET A 1 -26.48 -18.39 -71.10
C MET A 1 -26.45 -18.99 -69.69
N LYS A 2 -26.52 -18.13 -68.67
CA LYS A 2 -26.70 -18.39 -67.21
C LYS A 2 -25.48 -19.01 -66.49
N LYS A 3 -24.63 -18.23 -65.82
CA LYS A 3 -24.75 -17.64 -64.45
C LYS A 3 -25.17 -18.65 -63.37
N ASN A 4 -24.18 -19.24 -62.70
CA ASN A 4 -24.02 -19.30 -61.22
C ASN A 4 -23.09 -20.46 -60.81
N SER A 5 -21.78 -20.17 -60.66
CA SER A 5 -20.92 -20.99 -59.77
C SER A 5 -19.60 -20.33 -59.32
N LYS A 6 -19.27 -19.10 -59.73
CA LYS A 6 -17.93 -18.51 -59.51
C LYS A 6 -17.79 -17.49 -58.34
N ILE A 7 -18.66 -17.53 -57.32
CA ILE A 7 -18.53 -16.63 -56.14
C ILE A 7 -18.23 -17.37 -54.81
N LYS A 8 -18.20 -18.72 -54.78
CA LYS A 8 -17.88 -19.47 -53.54
C LYS A 8 -16.46 -20.07 -53.43
N GLN A 9 -15.53 -19.75 -54.36
CA GLN A 9 -14.17 -20.32 -54.33
C GLN A 9 -13.01 -19.33 -54.21
N THR A 10 -13.25 -18.01 -54.21
CA THR A 10 -12.19 -16.99 -54.15
C THR A 10 -11.85 -16.49 -52.73
N GLN A 11 -12.51 -17.00 -51.69
CA GLN A 11 -12.17 -16.70 -50.28
C GLN A 11 -11.23 -17.73 -49.62
N LYS A 12 -10.73 -18.73 -50.36
CA LYS A 12 -9.90 -19.82 -49.81
C LYS A 12 -8.40 -19.79 -50.19
N LYS A 13 -7.86 -18.72 -50.81
CA LYS A 13 -6.46 -18.71 -51.30
C LYS A 13 -5.58 -17.47 -51.03
N LEU A 14 -5.90 -16.60 -50.08
CA LEU A 14 -5.00 -15.47 -49.69
C LEU A 14 -4.70 -15.37 -48.18
N LYS A 15 -4.63 -16.52 -47.48
CA LYS A 15 -4.08 -16.61 -46.11
C LYS A 15 -2.94 -17.63 -46.05
N LYS A 16 -1.84 -17.36 -46.76
CA LYS A 16 -0.56 -18.04 -46.56
C LYS A 16 0.57 -17.09 -46.94
N THR A 17 1.13 -16.40 -45.94
CA THR A 17 2.57 -16.14 -45.69
C THR A 17 2.80 -14.83 -44.92
N ARG A 18 2.86 -14.95 -43.59
CA ARG A 18 3.88 -14.33 -42.72
C ARG A 18 3.66 -14.88 -41.33
N LYS A 19 4.48 -15.87 -40.97
CA LYS A 19 4.55 -16.45 -39.63
C LYS A 19 4.88 -15.33 -38.64
N PRO A 20 4.15 -15.17 -37.53
CA PRO A 20 4.70 -14.47 -36.37
C PRO A 20 5.95 -15.25 -35.95
N SER A 21 7.06 -14.55 -35.73
CA SER A 21 8.20 -15.12 -35.03
C SER A 21 7.70 -15.62 -33.68
N THR A 22 7.73 -16.94 -33.51
CA THR A 22 7.67 -17.56 -32.20
C THR A 22 8.92 -17.09 -31.45
N LEU A 23 8.80 -16.00 -30.71
CA LEU A 23 9.60 -15.81 -29.51
C LEU A 23 9.43 -17.11 -28.73
N LYS A 24 10.52 -17.87 -28.61
CA LYS A 24 10.59 -19.09 -27.81
C LYS A 24 10.04 -18.71 -26.44
N LYS A 25 8.79 -19.10 -26.16
CA LYS A 25 8.38 -19.37 -24.79
C LYS A 25 9.41 -20.36 -24.31
N ARG A 26 10.31 -19.93 -23.42
CA ARG A 26 10.93 -20.87 -22.49
C ARG A 26 9.77 -21.68 -21.94
N GLN A 27 9.68 -22.95 -22.31
CA GLN A 27 8.97 -23.92 -21.50
C GLN A 27 9.72 -23.91 -20.17
N THR A 28 9.32 -22.99 -19.29
CA THR A 28 9.48 -23.22 -17.87
C THR A 28 8.63 -24.44 -17.58
N ASP A 29 9.27 -25.54 -17.23
CA ASP A 29 8.63 -26.73 -16.71
C ASP A 29 7.52 -26.31 -15.74
N GLN A 30 6.26 -26.47 -16.15
CA GLN A 30 5.09 -26.16 -15.32
C GLN A 30 4.84 -27.23 -14.24
N ASN A 31 5.76 -28.15 -14.06
CA ASN A 31 5.78 -29.09 -12.94
C ASN A 31 6.75 -28.55 -11.89
N SER A 32 6.22 -28.01 -10.79
CA SER A 32 6.89 -27.51 -9.56
C SER A 32 7.23 -26.01 -9.42
N LEU A 33 6.38 -25.10 -9.92
CA LEU A 33 6.38 -23.74 -9.35
C LEU A 33 5.80 -23.80 -7.92
N SER A 34 6.68 -23.68 -6.92
CA SER A 34 6.27 -23.53 -5.52
C SER A 34 5.32 -22.34 -5.40
N LEU A 35 4.24 -22.53 -4.65
CA LEU A 35 3.26 -21.47 -4.40
C LEU A 35 3.76 -20.42 -3.41
N ASN A 36 4.74 -20.83 -2.61
CA ASN A 36 5.34 -20.01 -1.60
C ASN A 36 6.30 -19.00 -2.24
N PRO A 37 6.47 -17.81 -1.62
CA PRO A 37 7.49 -16.87 -2.01
C PRO A 37 8.87 -17.53 -1.98
N VAL A 38 9.73 -17.15 -2.93
CA VAL A 38 11.11 -17.63 -2.98
C VAL A 38 11.94 -16.72 -2.08
N PHE A 39 12.48 -17.28 -1.00
CA PHE A 39 13.45 -16.57 -0.15
C PHE A 39 14.79 -16.48 -0.87
N GLN A 40 15.33 -15.27 -0.96
CA GLN A 40 16.66 -15.02 -1.49
C GLN A 40 17.54 -14.46 -0.37
N MET A 41 18.64 -15.15 -0.08
CA MET A 41 19.63 -14.63 0.86
C MET A 41 20.39 -13.49 0.21
N LEU A 42 20.34 -12.31 0.83
CA LEU A 42 21.18 -11.18 0.43
C LEU A 42 22.55 -11.35 1.08
N PRO A 43 23.63 -11.52 0.28
CA PRO A 43 24.97 -11.64 0.86
C PRO A 43 25.33 -10.30 1.52
N ASN A 44 25.75 -10.33 2.79
CA ASN A 44 26.28 -9.15 3.44
C ASN A 44 27.67 -8.83 2.82
N PRO A 45 27.83 -7.72 2.08
CA PRO A 45 29.09 -7.38 1.40
C PRO A 45 30.23 -7.07 2.39
N PHE A 46 29.91 -6.92 3.67
CA PHE A 46 30.84 -6.62 4.76
C PHE A 46 31.09 -7.82 5.68
N ALA A 47 30.53 -9.00 5.39
CA ALA A 47 30.61 -10.17 6.27
C ALA A 47 32.06 -10.56 6.62
N GLU A 48 32.96 -10.50 5.64
CA GLU A 48 34.37 -10.90 5.78
C GLU A 48 35.29 -9.79 6.33
N LEU A 49 34.77 -8.56 6.51
CA LEU A 49 35.56 -7.44 7.02
C LEU A 49 35.57 -7.45 8.56
N ASN A 50 36.68 -7.06 9.18
CA ASN A 50 36.71 -6.75 10.61
C ASN A 50 36.06 -5.39 10.90
N ASP A 51 35.72 -5.12 12.16
CA ASP A 51 34.96 -3.90 12.52
C ASP A 51 35.70 -2.60 12.16
N GLU A 52 37.03 -2.55 12.32
CA GLU A 52 37.83 -1.40 11.89
C GLU A 52 37.72 -1.13 10.39
N ARG A 53 37.82 -2.18 9.56
CA ARG A 53 37.74 -2.05 8.11
C ARG A 53 36.31 -1.75 7.65
N ARG A 54 35.28 -2.33 8.30
CA ARG A 54 33.87 -1.98 8.07
C ARG A 54 33.64 -0.50 8.33
N MET A 55 34.13 0.00 9.46
CA MET A 55 34.04 1.42 9.81
C MET A 55 34.72 2.29 8.78
N GLN A 56 35.93 1.94 8.34
CA GLN A 56 36.64 2.69 7.30
C GLN A 56 35.83 2.75 6.00
N VAL A 57 35.28 1.63 5.53
CA VAL A 57 34.48 1.58 4.29
C VAL A 57 33.22 2.44 4.43
N ILE A 58 32.57 2.43 5.59
CA ILE A 58 31.40 3.28 5.87
C ILE A 58 31.79 4.77 5.86
N ARG A 59 32.95 5.14 6.42
CA ARG A 59 33.44 6.53 6.35
C ARG A 59 33.71 6.96 4.92
N GLU A 60 34.44 6.14 4.16
CA GLU A 60 34.74 6.40 2.76
C GLU A 60 33.46 6.51 1.91
N LEU A 61 32.43 5.71 2.22
CA LEU A 61 31.13 5.79 1.56
C LEU A 61 30.41 7.10 1.87
N ALA A 62 30.40 7.53 3.14
CA ALA A 62 29.76 8.79 3.56
C ALA A 62 30.46 10.00 2.93
N GLU A 63 31.80 10.06 2.96
CA GLU A 63 32.59 11.14 2.36
C GLU A 63 32.43 11.22 0.83
N ASN A 64 32.47 10.07 0.15
CA ASN A 64 32.24 10.02 -1.29
C ASN A 64 30.82 10.43 -1.66
N SER A 65 29.83 10.08 -0.83
CA SER A 65 28.43 10.46 -1.01
C SER A 65 28.24 11.96 -0.81
N GLU A 66 28.86 12.56 0.21
CA GLU A 66 28.80 14.01 0.41
C GLU A 66 29.39 14.77 -0.79
N ARG A 67 30.53 14.34 -1.32
CA ARG A 67 31.11 14.95 -2.54
C ARG A 67 30.12 14.87 -3.72
N LYS A 68 29.57 13.68 -3.99
CA LYS A 68 28.59 13.48 -5.08
C LYS A 68 27.35 14.33 -4.90
N TYR A 69 26.87 14.47 -3.67
CA TYR A 69 25.72 15.31 -3.33
C TYR A 69 25.97 16.77 -3.70
N GLN A 70 27.12 17.34 -3.31
CA GLN A 70 27.46 18.72 -3.62
C GLN A 70 27.69 18.96 -5.12
N GLU A 71 28.33 18.02 -5.81
CA GLU A 71 28.52 18.05 -7.27
C GLU A 71 27.16 18.05 -8.00
N ALA A 72 26.26 17.13 -7.63
CA ALA A 72 24.93 17.02 -8.20
C ALA A 72 24.10 18.29 -7.94
N LEU A 73 24.10 18.80 -6.70
CA LEU A 73 23.37 20.01 -6.32
C LEU A 73 23.87 21.24 -7.10
N THR A 74 25.19 21.38 -7.24
CA THR A 74 25.80 22.47 -8.00
C THR A 74 25.38 22.40 -9.47
N LYS A 75 25.42 21.20 -10.05
CA LYS A 75 24.99 20.97 -11.44
C LYS A 75 23.52 21.31 -11.64
N ILE A 76 22.64 20.85 -10.74
CA ILE A 76 21.21 21.17 -10.80
C ILE A 76 21.01 22.69 -10.78
N ARG A 77 21.61 23.40 -9.82
CA ARG A 77 21.49 24.86 -9.72
C ARG A 77 21.94 25.59 -10.99
N GLN A 78 23.04 25.17 -11.60
CA GLN A 78 23.51 25.72 -12.87
C GLN A 78 22.49 25.52 -14.00
N ILE A 79 21.91 24.32 -14.11
CA ILE A 79 20.87 24.03 -15.09
C ILE A 79 19.63 24.90 -14.84
N LEU A 80 19.16 24.97 -13.58
CA LEU A 80 17.97 25.75 -13.22
C LEU A 80 18.12 27.25 -13.53
N VAL A 81 19.32 27.83 -13.41
CA VAL A 81 19.56 29.25 -13.74
C VAL A 81 19.57 29.49 -15.26
N ASN A 82 20.13 28.56 -16.04
CA ASN A 82 20.32 28.75 -17.47
C ASN A 82 19.06 28.48 -18.31
N TYR A 83 18.25 27.49 -17.93
CA TYR A 83 17.13 27.00 -18.74
C TYR A 83 15.78 27.38 -18.16
N ASP A 84 14.74 27.43 -19.00
CA ASP A 84 13.38 27.76 -18.56
C ASP A 84 12.85 26.73 -17.53
N PRO A 85 12.65 27.14 -16.26
CA PRO A 85 12.35 26.20 -15.18
C PRO A 85 10.93 25.62 -15.31
N ILE A 86 9.97 26.40 -15.81
CA ILE A 86 8.58 25.95 -15.95
C ILE A 86 8.47 24.85 -17.02
N SER A 87 9.10 25.05 -18.19
CA SER A 87 9.15 24.02 -19.23
C SER A 87 9.89 22.77 -18.75
N MET A 88 11.00 22.94 -18.00
CA MET A 88 11.74 21.81 -17.45
C MET A 88 10.91 20.97 -16.47
N LEU A 89 10.23 21.60 -15.50
CA LEU A 89 9.33 20.91 -14.58
C LEU A 89 8.20 20.18 -15.33
N SER A 90 7.69 20.80 -16.39
CA SER A 90 6.62 20.22 -17.22
C SER A 90 7.07 18.99 -17.99
N ILE A 91 8.29 19.00 -18.53
CA ILE A 91 8.87 17.87 -19.25
C ILE A 91 9.13 16.73 -18.27
N LEU A 92 9.77 17.01 -17.13
CA LEU A 92 10.02 16.01 -16.08
C LEU A 92 8.72 15.38 -15.56
N ALA A 93 7.67 16.18 -15.33
CA ALA A 93 6.35 15.67 -14.95
C ALA A 93 5.74 14.76 -16.02
N SER A 94 5.74 15.22 -17.28
CA SER A 94 5.06 14.54 -18.39
C SER A 94 5.75 13.25 -18.84
N TYR A 95 7.02 13.05 -18.53
CA TYR A 95 7.75 11.82 -18.88
C TYR A 95 8.09 10.97 -17.65
N GLY A 96 8.26 11.58 -16.48
CA GLY A 96 8.63 10.89 -15.25
C GLY A 96 7.44 10.39 -14.42
N LEU A 97 6.28 11.05 -14.49
CA LEU A 97 5.16 10.78 -13.57
C LEU A 97 3.88 10.29 -14.25
N THR A 98 3.75 10.42 -15.57
CA THR A 98 2.55 9.95 -16.28
C THR A 98 2.64 8.47 -16.63
N VAL A 99 1.57 7.72 -16.37
CA VAL A 99 1.52 6.27 -16.57
C VAL A 99 0.47 5.91 -17.61
N SER A 100 0.79 4.96 -18.50
CA SER A 100 -0.17 4.45 -19.47
C SER A 100 -1.08 3.40 -18.84
N VAL A 101 -2.39 3.61 -18.96
CA VAL A 101 -3.42 2.65 -18.55
C VAL A 101 -4.00 1.96 -19.79
N GLY A 102 -4.05 0.63 -19.78
CA GLY A 102 -4.66 -0.15 -20.86
C GLY A 102 -5.81 -1.03 -20.37
N ASN A 103 -6.40 -1.81 -21.28
CA ASN A 103 -7.55 -2.68 -20.96
C ASN A 103 -7.27 -3.75 -19.87
N ASN A 104 -6.00 -4.02 -19.58
CA ASN A 104 -5.58 -4.98 -18.55
C ASN A 104 -5.16 -4.29 -17.23
N GLY A 105 -5.55 -3.02 -17.04
CA GLY A 105 -5.11 -2.19 -15.92
C GLY A 105 -3.90 -1.34 -16.25
N ILE A 106 -3.28 -0.80 -15.20
CA ILE A 106 -2.04 -0.03 -15.30
C ILE A 106 -0.93 -0.93 -15.87
N GLN A 107 -0.27 -0.48 -16.93
CA GLN A 107 0.73 -1.29 -17.64
C GLN A 107 2.10 -1.27 -16.97
N ASP A 108 2.26 -0.47 -15.93
CA ASP A 108 3.52 -0.26 -15.26
C ASP A 108 3.64 -1.15 -14.02
N LYS A 109 4.82 -1.73 -13.85
CA LYS A 109 5.21 -2.33 -12.57
C LYS A 109 5.97 -1.23 -11.85
N ASP A 110 5.35 -0.59 -10.86
CA ASP A 110 5.93 0.53 -10.12
C ASP A 110 7.38 0.29 -9.61
N CYS A 111 7.81 -0.98 -9.52
CA CYS A 111 9.18 -1.41 -9.20
C CYS A 111 10.28 -1.03 -10.21
N GLU A 112 9.96 -0.55 -11.43
CA GLU A 112 10.96 -0.29 -12.50
C GLU A 112 11.06 1.18 -12.94
N ARG A 113 10.38 2.13 -12.27
CA ARG A 113 10.51 3.55 -12.64
C ARG A 113 11.88 4.11 -12.25
N GLU A 114 12.57 4.73 -13.20
CA GLU A 114 13.84 5.43 -12.96
C GLU A 114 13.64 6.82 -12.33
N PHE A 115 12.40 7.35 -12.32
CA PHE A 115 12.09 8.67 -11.77
C PHE A 115 10.76 8.67 -11.03
N HIS A 116 10.75 9.37 -9.91
CA HIS A 116 9.71 9.35 -8.91
C HIS A 116 9.29 10.76 -8.50
N GLN A 117 8.13 10.85 -7.87
CA GLN A 117 7.53 12.12 -7.43
C GLN A 117 8.49 12.97 -6.60
N PHE A 118 9.22 12.36 -5.65
CA PHE A 118 10.13 13.07 -4.76
C PHE A 118 11.27 13.80 -5.48
N GLN A 119 11.73 13.31 -6.64
CA GLN A 119 12.75 14.01 -7.45
C GLN A 119 12.20 15.30 -8.04
N LEU A 120 10.97 15.26 -8.56
CA LEU A 120 10.32 16.47 -9.08
C LEU A 120 9.97 17.47 -7.98
N GLU A 121 9.58 16.98 -6.80
CA GLU A 121 9.33 17.82 -5.63
C GLU A 121 10.57 18.62 -5.21
N ILE A 122 11.74 17.97 -5.18
CA ILE A 122 13.02 18.63 -4.91
C ILE A 122 13.36 19.61 -6.03
N CYS A 123 13.21 19.21 -7.29
CA CYS A 123 13.45 20.09 -8.42
C CYS A 123 12.59 21.36 -8.35
N GLN A 124 11.30 21.24 -8.03
CA GLN A 124 10.39 22.37 -7.89
C GLN A 124 10.79 23.27 -6.71
N ALA A 125 11.14 22.70 -5.56
CA ALA A 125 11.60 23.46 -4.42
C ALA A 125 12.89 24.24 -4.75
N LEU A 126 13.85 23.62 -5.42
CA LEU A 126 15.08 24.27 -5.87
C LEU A 126 14.79 25.40 -6.88
N VAL A 127 13.85 25.21 -7.81
CA VAL A 127 13.38 26.29 -8.72
C VAL A 127 12.87 27.49 -7.92
N LEU A 128 12.11 27.25 -6.84
CA LEU A 128 11.59 28.30 -5.97
C LEU A 128 12.65 28.97 -5.08
N GLN A 129 13.85 28.39 -4.95
CA GLN A 129 14.99 29.03 -4.29
C GLN A 129 15.77 29.97 -5.20
N VAL A 130 15.69 29.78 -6.53
CA VAL A 130 16.42 30.61 -7.50
C VAL A 130 15.81 32.01 -7.55
N ASP A 131 16.68 33.01 -7.56
CA ASP A 131 16.28 34.41 -7.72
C ASP A 131 15.68 34.62 -9.13
N PRO A 132 14.43 35.12 -9.25
CA PRO A 132 13.81 35.33 -10.56
C PRO A 132 14.61 36.22 -11.50
N GLU A 133 15.43 37.13 -10.96
CA GLU A 133 16.23 38.08 -11.75
C GLU A 133 17.41 37.44 -12.48
N ILE A 134 17.85 36.24 -12.08
CA ILE A 134 19.04 35.59 -12.66
C ILE A 134 18.72 34.52 -13.72
N PHE A 135 17.45 34.18 -13.93
CA PHE A 135 17.05 33.21 -14.95
C PHE A 135 17.40 33.68 -16.36
N GLN A 136 18.03 32.81 -17.16
CA GLN A 136 18.37 33.09 -18.56
C GLN A 136 17.33 32.58 -19.56
N TYR A 137 16.40 31.72 -19.12
CA TYR A 137 15.27 31.21 -19.90
C TYR A 137 15.67 30.56 -21.26
N GLN A 138 16.80 29.85 -21.31
CA GLN A 138 17.16 29.10 -22.51
C GLN A 138 16.17 27.93 -22.73
N PRO A 139 15.87 27.56 -23.99
CA PRO A 139 15.01 26.42 -24.30
C PRO A 139 15.58 25.11 -23.76
N VAL A 140 14.74 24.30 -23.14
CA VAL A 140 15.12 22.99 -22.59
C VAL A 140 15.21 21.96 -23.73
N THR A 141 16.38 21.36 -23.91
CA THR A 141 16.62 20.31 -24.91
C THR A 141 16.69 18.91 -24.26
N PRO A 142 16.49 17.81 -25.02
CA PRO A 142 16.45 16.45 -24.45
C PRO A 142 17.73 16.04 -23.70
N ASP A 143 18.90 16.50 -24.14
CA ASP A 143 20.17 16.30 -23.45
C ASP A 143 20.17 16.95 -22.07
N ILE A 144 19.67 18.19 -21.96
CA ILE A 144 19.56 18.89 -20.68
C ILE A 144 18.54 18.23 -19.75
N VAL A 145 17.43 17.71 -20.29
CA VAL A 145 16.47 16.91 -19.52
C VAL A 145 17.14 15.68 -18.93
N GLN A 146 17.93 14.97 -19.74
CA GLN A 146 18.68 13.80 -19.25
C GLN A 146 19.72 14.19 -18.21
N GLU A 147 20.41 15.32 -18.39
CA GLU A 147 21.40 15.82 -17.45
C GLU A 147 20.81 16.16 -16.08
N ILE A 148 19.68 16.87 -16.04
CA ILE A 148 19.01 17.18 -14.78
C ILE A 148 18.40 15.93 -14.15
N TRP A 149 17.85 15.01 -14.95
CA TRP A 149 17.32 13.73 -14.45
C TRP A 149 18.40 12.92 -13.74
N THR A 150 19.56 12.72 -14.39
CA THR A 150 20.69 12.02 -13.78
C THR A 150 21.18 12.74 -12.53
N ALA A 151 21.32 14.07 -12.58
CA ALA A 151 21.77 14.83 -11.42
C ALA A 151 20.78 14.75 -10.24
N LEU A 152 19.47 14.74 -10.49
CA LEU A 152 18.45 14.53 -9.45
C LEU A 152 18.54 13.11 -8.87
N SER A 153 18.73 12.08 -9.70
CA SER A 153 18.94 10.70 -9.22
C SER A 153 20.21 10.56 -8.37
N ASP A 154 21.30 11.20 -8.77
CA ASP A 154 22.56 11.22 -8.03
C ASP A 154 22.40 11.97 -6.70
N LEU A 155 21.72 13.12 -6.69
CA LEU A 155 21.43 13.89 -5.48
C LEU A 155 20.66 13.05 -4.45
N MET A 156 19.61 12.35 -4.89
CA MET A 156 18.77 11.52 -4.01
C MET A 156 19.54 10.30 -3.49
N SER A 157 20.26 9.61 -4.37
CA SER A 157 21.06 8.44 -3.98
C SER A 157 22.17 8.81 -3.00
N ALA A 158 22.89 9.91 -3.25
CA ALA A 158 23.96 10.41 -2.39
C ALA A 158 23.43 10.95 -1.04
N GLY A 159 22.25 11.58 -1.04
CA GLY A 159 21.61 12.10 0.16
C GLY A 159 21.28 11.02 1.20
N HIS A 160 21.03 9.79 0.78
CA HIS A 160 20.78 8.67 1.70
C HIS A 160 22.05 8.24 2.46
N PHE A 161 23.19 8.16 1.77
CA PHE A 161 24.43 7.63 2.32
C PHE A 161 25.30 8.67 3.06
N ARG A 162 25.09 9.97 2.81
CA ARG A 162 25.84 11.04 3.51
C ARG A 162 25.53 11.10 5.01
N GLU A 163 24.33 10.69 5.41
CA GLU A 163 23.87 10.78 6.79
C GLU A 163 24.27 9.56 7.64
N ILE A 164 24.96 8.56 7.06
CA ILE A 164 25.44 7.39 7.81
C ILE A 164 26.55 7.85 8.76
N GLU A 165 26.18 8.12 10.01
CA GLU A 165 27.13 8.58 11.03
C GLU A 165 28.13 7.49 11.44
N HIS A 166 29.31 7.94 11.87
CA HIS A 166 30.36 7.14 12.48
C HIS A 166 29.95 6.59 13.85
N THR A 167 29.14 5.55 13.89
CA THR A 167 28.81 4.88 15.16
C THR A 167 29.88 3.84 15.46
N ASN A 168 30.67 4.03 16.52
CA ASN A 168 31.78 3.13 16.88
C ASN A 168 31.33 1.78 17.46
N ASP A 169 30.04 1.62 17.77
CA ASP A 169 29.46 0.40 18.34
C ASP A 169 28.07 0.13 17.74
N PHE A 170 28.00 -0.82 16.80
CA PHE A 170 26.77 -1.25 16.12
C PHE A 170 25.79 -2.02 17.02
N LEU A 171 26.22 -2.42 18.22
CA LEU A 171 25.39 -3.13 19.20
C LEU A 171 24.91 -2.23 20.35
N SER A 172 25.22 -0.93 20.28
CA SER A 172 24.78 0.03 21.30
C SER A 172 23.32 0.42 21.11
N LYS A 173 22.66 0.77 22.23
CA LYS A 173 21.35 1.42 22.25
C LYS A 173 21.29 2.66 21.35
N GLU A 174 22.40 3.40 21.26
CA GLU A 174 22.51 4.58 20.39
C GLU A 174 22.45 4.19 18.91
N SER A 175 23.10 3.10 18.51
CA SER A 175 23.02 2.58 17.14
C SER A 175 21.59 2.18 16.76
N ALA A 176 20.88 1.49 17.66
CA ALA A 176 19.48 1.13 17.44
C ALA A 176 18.59 2.38 17.25
N ILE A 177 18.79 3.43 18.06
CA ILE A 177 18.07 4.70 17.90
C ILE A 177 18.36 5.34 16.54
N LYS A 178 19.63 5.34 16.09
CA LYS A 178 20.02 5.86 14.78
C LYS A 178 19.37 5.10 13.63
N GLN A 179 19.30 3.77 13.71
CA GLN A 179 18.60 2.95 12.70
C GLN A 179 17.13 3.35 12.58
N VAL A 180 16.45 3.61 13.72
CA VAL A 180 15.06 4.08 13.72
C VAL A 180 14.95 5.49 13.12
N GLN A 181 15.88 6.40 13.43
CA GLN A 181 15.92 7.74 12.81
C GLN A 181 16.08 7.64 11.28
N HIS A 182 16.98 6.78 10.79
CA HIS A 182 17.17 6.54 9.36
C HIS A 182 15.91 5.97 8.70
N MET A 183 15.21 5.05 9.37
CA MET A 183 13.97 4.47 8.87
C MET A 183 12.87 5.53 8.70
N VAL A 184 12.66 6.40 9.71
CA VAL A 184 11.69 7.50 9.62
C VAL A 184 12.04 8.48 8.51
N ARG A 185 13.32 8.86 8.42
CA ARG A 185 13.81 9.78 7.38
C ARG A 185 13.62 9.20 5.98
N GLY A 186 13.97 7.93 5.78
CA GLY A 186 13.79 7.24 4.51
C GLY A 186 12.32 7.17 4.09
N ASN A 187 11.43 6.83 5.03
CA ASN A 187 9.98 6.86 4.79
C ASN A 187 9.50 8.27 4.40
N THR A 188 9.93 9.30 5.14
CA THR A 188 9.57 10.70 4.86
C THR A 188 10.06 11.16 3.47
N GLN A 189 11.25 10.73 3.06
CA GLN A 189 11.85 11.09 1.77
C GLN A 189 11.15 10.42 0.59
N LEU A 190 10.79 9.14 0.71
CA LEU A 190 10.44 8.29 -0.43
C LEU A 190 8.96 7.91 -0.51
N VAL A 191 8.30 7.76 0.64
CA VAL A 191 6.90 7.31 0.71
C VAL A 191 5.98 8.53 0.66
N ARG A 192 4.95 8.49 -0.19
CA ARG A 192 4.02 9.61 -0.41
C ARG A 192 2.57 9.29 -0.11
N ASN A 193 2.15 8.06 -0.38
CA ASN A 193 0.76 7.69 -0.21
C ASN A 193 0.62 6.87 1.08
N TRP A 194 -0.30 7.30 1.94
CA TRP A 194 -0.69 6.59 3.16
C TRP A 194 -1.94 5.73 2.98
N GLY A 195 -2.46 5.67 1.75
CA GLY A 195 -3.60 4.87 1.31
C GLY A 195 -3.81 5.04 -0.20
N TYR A 196 -4.73 4.26 -0.79
CA TYR A 196 -5.06 4.41 -2.21
C TYR A 196 -5.86 5.69 -2.49
N PHE A 197 -5.79 6.21 -3.72
CA PHE A 197 -6.27 7.55 -4.05
C PHE A 197 -7.76 7.77 -3.70
N SER A 198 -8.63 6.83 -4.02
CA SER A 198 -10.05 6.92 -3.67
C SER A 198 -10.31 6.89 -2.15
N GLN A 199 -9.52 6.14 -1.39
CA GLN A 199 -9.60 6.08 0.07
C GLN A 199 -9.13 7.39 0.70
N VAL A 200 -7.97 7.89 0.29
CA VAL A 200 -7.42 9.18 0.76
C VAL A 200 -8.43 10.30 0.54
N LYS A 201 -9.04 10.36 -0.66
CA LYS A 201 -10.09 11.33 -0.95
C LYS A 201 -11.30 11.19 -0.03
N THR A 202 -11.80 9.95 0.13
CA THR A 202 -12.99 9.67 0.96
C THR A 202 -12.73 10.05 2.41
N ILE A 203 -11.62 9.61 2.98
CA ILE A 203 -11.23 9.89 4.36
C ILE A 203 -11.07 11.40 4.56
N SER A 204 -10.42 12.10 3.63
CA SER A 204 -10.24 13.56 3.73
C SER A 204 -11.56 14.31 3.69
N HIS A 205 -12.48 13.92 2.79
CA HIS A 205 -13.78 14.55 2.70
C HIS A 205 -14.65 14.26 3.93
N GLU A 206 -14.69 13.01 4.42
CA GLU A 206 -15.44 12.65 5.62
C GLU A 206 -14.88 13.35 6.88
N LEU A 207 -13.55 13.46 7.00
CA LEU A 207 -12.90 14.10 8.15
C LEU A 207 -13.12 15.62 8.19
N TYR A 208 -12.93 16.30 7.05
CA TYR A 208 -12.85 17.77 7.01
C TYR A 208 -14.13 18.49 6.56
N GLY A 209 -15.11 17.79 6.01
CA GLY A 209 -16.36 18.40 5.53
C GLY A 209 -17.13 19.19 6.60
N ASP A 210 -17.02 18.79 7.86
CA ASP A 210 -17.65 19.51 9.00
C ASP A 210 -17.11 20.94 9.18
N PHE A 211 -15.92 21.24 8.64
CA PHE A 211 -15.32 22.57 8.69
C PHE A 211 -15.68 23.45 7.50
N ASP A 212 -16.46 22.97 6.53
CA ASP A 212 -16.80 23.74 5.32
C ASP A 212 -17.48 25.07 5.63
N GLY A 213 -18.42 25.07 6.59
CA GLY A 213 -19.10 26.28 7.03
C GLY A 213 -18.19 27.26 7.80
N LEU A 214 -17.21 26.74 8.55
CA LEU A 214 -16.23 27.54 9.29
C LEU A 214 -15.27 28.23 8.31
N LEU A 215 -14.70 27.47 7.39
CA LEU A 215 -13.74 27.96 6.40
C LEU A 215 -14.39 28.87 5.36
N GLY A 216 -15.63 28.57 4.94
CA GLY A 216 -16.36 29.45 4.03
C GLY A 216 -16.52 30.87 4.59
N LYS A 217 -16.68 31.02 5.91
CA LYS A 217 -16.76 32.34 6.57
C LYS A 217 -15.39 33.01 6.77
N SER A 218 -14.36 32.23 7.09
CA SER A 218 -13.02 32.75 7.41
C SER A 218 -12.18 33.05 6.16
N ASN A 219 -12.15 32.10 5.22
CA ASN A 219 -11.22 32.10 4.09
C ASN A 219 -11.93 32.38 2.75
N GLY A 220 -13.27 32.36 2.73
CA GLY A 220 -14.07 32.51 1.51
C GLY A 220 -14.18 31.23 0.65
N PHE A 221 -13.64 30.12 1.13
CA PHE A 221 -13.73 28.80 0.48
C PHE A 221 -13.77 27.68 1.54
N SER A 222 -14.26 26.50 1.15
CA SER A 222 -14.41 25.33 2.04
C SER A 222 -13.32 24.27 1.84
N CYS A 223 -13.19 23.31 2.76
CA CYS A 223 -12.31 22.14 2.57
C CYS A 223 -12.71 21.34 1.33
N SER A 224 -14.02 21.15 1.15
CA SER A 224 -14.57 20.46 -0.02
C SER A 224 -14.18 21.16 -1.32
N ASN A 225 -14.14 22.50 -1.36
CA ASN A 225 -13.65 23.22 -2.54
C ASN A 225 -12.16 22.95 -2.83
N VAL A 226 -11.32 22.90 -1.78
CA VAL A 226 -9.88 22.62 -1.93
C VAL A 226 -9.68 21.21 -2.49
N ILE A 227 -10.32 20.20 -1.89
CA ILE A 227 -10.22 18.80 -2.33
C ILE A 227 -10.70 18.65 -3.77
N ALA A 228 -11.84 19.27 -4.11
CA ALA A 228 -12.39 19.25 -5.46
C ALA A 228 -11.46 19.92 -6.48
N LEU A 229 -10.84 21.05 -6.12
CA LEU A 229 -9.91 21.77 -6.98
C LEU A 229 -8.67 20.92 -7.31
N PHE A 230 -8.00 20.34 -6.30
CA PHE A 230 -6.84 19.50 -6.55
C PHE A 230 -7.19 18.23 -7.34
N GLN A 231 -8.37 17.66 -7.11
CA GLN A 231 -8.85 16.56 -7.94
C GLN A 231 -9.07 17.00 -9.40
N LEU A 232 -9.65 18.19 -9.62
CA LEU A 232 -9.83 18.74 -10.97
C LEU A 232 -8.48 18.97 -11.66
N LEU A 233 -7.46 19.48 -10.95
CA LEU A 233 -6.13 19.66 -11.51
C LEU A 233 -5.54 18.34 -12.02
N ILE A 234 -5.65 17.26 -11.24
CA ILE A 234 -5.21 15.91 -11.67
C ILE A 234 -5.95 15.50 -12.95
N ASN A 235 -7.28 15.57 -12.93
CA ASN A 235 -8.11 15.14 -14.06
C ASN A 235 -7.81 15.92 -15.36
N GLU A 236 -7.62 17.24 -15.26
CA GLU A 236 -7.33 18.10 -16.41
C GLU A 236 -5.93 17.81 -16.99
N ILE A 237 -4.93 17.56 -16.14
CA ILE A 237 -3.58 17.16 -16.58
C ILE A 237 -3.62 15.78 -17.26
N GLU A 238 -4.32 14.81 -16.68
CA GLU A 238 -4.48 13.47 -17.24
C GLU A 238 -5.17 13.52 -18.60
N LEU A 239 -6.25 14.30 -18.71
CA LEU A 239 -6.97 14.51 -19.96
C LEU A 239 -6.08 15.18 -21.01
N ALA A 240 -5.35 16.23 -20.62
CA ALA A 240 -4.45 16.96 -21.51
C ALA A 240 -3.30 16.07 -22.02
N ASN A 241 -2.67 15.28 -21.14
CA ASN A 241 -1.63 14.32 -21.53
C ASN A 241 -2.18 13.20 -22.41
N THR A 242 -3.38 12.68 -22.11
CA THR A 242 -4.05 11.70 -22.96
C THR A 242 -4.29 12.25 -24.36
N ASN A 243 -4.85 13.46 -24.47
CA ASN A 243 -5.07 14.12 -25.75
C ASN A 243 -3.76 14.31 -26.52
N ARG A 244 -2.69 14.75 -25.84
CA ARG A 244 -1.35 14.87 -26.44
C ARG A 244 -0.87 13.55 -27.02
N LEU A 245 -0.92 12.46 -26.26
CA LEU A 245 -0.49 11.14 -26.71
C LEU A 245 -1.32 10.64 -27.89
N LEU A 246 -2.62 10.88 -27.88
CA LEU A 246 -3.51 10.55 -29.00
C LEU A 246 -3.16 11.35 -30.27
N SER A 247 -2.91 12.65 -30.15
CA SER A 247 -2.47 13.50 -31.27
C SER A 247 -1.15 13.00 -31.86
N PHE A 248 -0.15 12.68 -31.02
CA PHE A 248 1.11 12.12 -31.50
C PHE A 248 0.96 10.75 -32.14
N ARG A 249 0.09 9.90 -31.58
CA ARG A 249 -0.23 8.60 -32.18
C ARG A 249 -0.82 8.77 -33.58
N ASP A 250 -1.68 9.76 -33.78
CA ASP A 250 -2.31 10.01 -35.07
C ASP A 250 -1.32 10.64 -36.07
N LEU A 251 -0.47 11.56 -35.63
CA LEU A 251 0.67 12.06 -36.43
C LEU A 251 1.62 10.92 -36.85
N TYR A 252 1.93 10.00 -35.93
CA TYR A 252 2.82 8.88 -36.21
C TYR A 252 2.23 7.90 -37.24
N LYS A 253 0.91 7.83 -37.40
CA LYS A 253 0.23 6.95 -38.36
C LYS A 253 0.29 7.45 -39.81
N LEU A 254 0.54 8.75 -40.03
CA LEU A 254 0.56 9.34 -41.38
C LEU A 254 1.62 8.67 -42.28
N LYS A 255 2.80 8.38 -41.70
CA LYS A 255 3.98 7.80 -42.39
C LYS A 255 4.55 8.62 -43.55
N ASP A 256 3.94 9.75 -43.90
CA ASP A 256 4.48 10.74 -44.83
C ASP A 256 5.17 11.90 -44.09
N LYS A 257 6.37 12.31 -44.54
CA LYS A 257 7.15 13.36 -43.88
C LYS A 257 6.55 14.76 -44.06
N ALA A 258 6.05 15.08 -45.26
CA ALA A 258 5.53 16.42 -45.55
C ALA A 258 4.19 16.62 -44.85
N GLU A 259 3.31 15.61 -44.90
CA GLU A 259 2.03 15.62 -44.20
C GLU A 259 2.22 15.71 -42.69
N LEU A 260 3.20 14.98 -42.12
CA LEU A 260 3.56 15.08 -40.70
C LEU A 260 3.92 16.51 -40.31
N VAL A 261 4.77 17.20 -41.07
CA VAL A 261 5.17 18.59 -40.79
C VAL A 261 3.98 19.52 -40.87
N ILE A 262 3.14 19.41 -41.90
CA ILE A 262 1.95 20.25 -42.08
C ILE A 262 0.99 20.05 -40.89
N LYS A 263 0.62 18.81 -40.58
CA LYS A 263 -0.28 18.48 -39.47
C LYS A 263 0.28 18.86 -38.11
N TYR A 264 1.59 18.75 -37.93
CA TYR A 264 2.25 19.22 -36.72
C TYR A 264 2.16 20.75 -36.57
N HIS A 265 2.41 21.51 -37.64
CA HIS A 265 2.30 22.97 -37.61
C HIS A 265 0.85 23.42 -37.38
N GLU A 266 -0.13 22.73 -37.96
CA GLU A 266 -1.55 22.91 -37.63
C GLU A 266 -1.81 22.67 -36.14
N LEU A 267 -1.30 21.57 -35.57
CA LEU A 267 -1.47 21.20 -34.16
C LEU A 267 -0.95 22.28 -33.20
N ILE A 268 0.19 22.89 -33.50
CA ILE A 268 0.78 23.95 -32.65
C ILE A 268 0.26 25.36 -32.99
N GLY A 269 -0.68 25.49 -33.92
CA GLY A 269 -1.23 26.77 -34.38
C GLY A 269 -0.23 27.65 -35.13
N ALA A 270 0.79 27.07 -35.75
CA ALA A 270 1.76 27.81 -36.57
C ALA A 270 1.18 28.19 -37.94
N SER A 271 1.71 29.25 -38.55
CA SER A 271 1.23 29.71 -39.85
C SER A 271 1.48 28.66 -40.95
N PRO A 272 0.59 28.51 -41.95
CA PRO A 272 0.78 27.55 -43.04
C PRO A 272 2.12 27.68 -43.78
N GLY A 273 2.62 28.91 -43.93
CA GLY A 273 3.90 29.18 -44.59
C GLY A 273 5.13 28.66 -43.84
N THR A 274 5.05 28.48 -42.52
CA THR A 274 6.16 27.97 -41.69
C THR A 274 6.46 26.51 -42.02
N ALA A 275 5.41 25.68 -42.21
CA ALA A 275 5.57 24.28 -42.59
C ALA A 275 6.25 24.15 -43.96
N GLU A 276 5.83 24.96 -44.93
CA GLU A 276 6.41 24.95 -46.28
C GLU A 276 7.89 25.37 -46.29
N GLN A 277 8.25 26.36 -45.47
CA GLN A 277 9.65 26.78 -45.32
C GLN A 277 10.50 25.65 -44.72
N PHE A 278 10.00 24.96 -43.68
CA PHE A 278 10.71 23.85 -43.06
C PHE A 278 10.92 22.68 -44.05
N ILE A 279 9.90 22.33 -44.84
CA ILE A 279 9.97 21.26 -45.85
C ILE A 279 11.03 21.55 -46.94
N LYS A 280 11.33 22.83 -47.20
CA LYS A 280 12.35 23.23 -48.19
C LYS A 280 13.78 23.10 -47.67
N THR A 281 14.00 22.91 -46.37
CA THR A 281 15.34 22.80 -45.78
C THR A 281 16.05 21.51 -46.16
N GLU A 282 17.39 21.55 -46.20
CA GLU A 282 18.20 20.34 -46.42
C GLU A 282 18.02 19.30 -45.31
N ASN A 283 17.91 19.76 -44.05
CA ASN A 283 17.68 18.91 -42.89
C ASN A 283 16.42 18.04 -43.03
N PHE A 284 15.32 18.60 -43.54
CA PHE A 284 14.09 17.84 -43.80
C PHE A 284 14.30 16.69 -44.81
N ARG A 285 15.12 16.93 -45.85
CA ARG A 285 15.38 15.92 -46.88
C ARG A 285 16.20 14.76 -46.32
N LEU A 286 17.18 15.05 -45.47
CA LEU A 286 18.13 14.09 -44.92
C LEU A 286 17.55 13.24 -43.77
N MET A 287 16.64 13.78 -42.96
CA MET A 287 16.05 13.04 -41.84
C MET A 287 15.14 11.89 -42.29
N SER A 288 15.24 10.76 -41.59
CA SER A 288 14.23 9.69 -41.63
C SER A 288 12.91 10.17 -41.01
N PHE A 289 11.80 9.47 -41.31
CA PHE A 289 10.51 9.77 -40.67
C PHE A 289 10.60 9.70 -39.14
N LYS A 290 11.35 8.73 -38.60
CA LYS A 290 11.50 8.51 -37.16
C LYS A 290 12.25 9.67 -36.50
N GLU A 291 13.36 10.11 -37.08
CA GLU A 291 14.14 11.26 -36.58
C GLU A 291 13.32 12.55 -36.64
N LEU A 292 12.66 12.80 -37.76
CA LEU A 292 11.78 13.96 -37.92
C LEU A 292 10.66 13.95 -36.86
N PHE A 293 10.01 12.80 -36.65
CA PHE A 293 8.96 12.68 -35.66
C PHE A 293 9.45 13.00 -34.24
N PHE A 294 10.60 12.46 -33.82
CA PHE A 294 11.15 12.75 -32.49
C PHE A 294 11.62 14.19 -32.34
N MET A 295 12.17 14.80 -33.39
CA MET A 295 12.51 16.22 -33.38
C MET A 295 11.26 17.08 -33.20
N LEU A 296 10.15 16.77 -33.89
CA LEU A 296 8.88 17.49 -33.72
C LEU A 296 8.26 17.26 -32.34
N MET A 297 8.39 16.05 -31.77
CA MET A 297 8.02 15.80 -30.37
C MET A 297 8.83 16.67 -29.41
N SER A 298 10.16 16.68 -29.53
CA SER A 298 11.04 17.51 -28.69
C SER A 298 10.74 19.00 -28.84
N HIS A 299 10.41 19.48 -30.05
CA HIS A 299 9.97 20.86 -30.24
C HIS A 299 8.59 21.13 -29.63
N TYR A 300 7.68 20.16 -29.61
CA TYR A 300 6.39 20.29 -28.92
C TYR A 300 6.59 20.38 -27.41
N ASP A 301 7.59 19.66 -26.87
CA ASP A 301 7.84 19.58 -25.43
C ASP A 301 8.09 20.95 -24.79
N LEU A 302 8.61 21.93 -25.57
CA LEU A 302 8.71 23.34 -25.18
C LEU A 302 7.35 24.02 -24.86
N ARG A 303 6.22 23.37 -25.17
CA ARG A 303 4.85 23.85 -24.90
C ARG A 303 4.15 23.01 -23.84
N LEU A 304 4.82 22.02 -23.23
CA LEU A 304 4.21 21.17 -22.21
C LEU A 304 3.73 21.94 -20.98
N HIS A 305 4.34 23.08 -20.67
CA HIS A 305 3.89 23.95 -19.57
C HIS A 305 2.41 24.30 -19.66
N LYS A 306 1.86 24.45 -20.85
CA LYS A 306 0.44 24.76 -21.06
C LYS A 306 -0.51 23.69 -20.52
N LEU A 307 -0.04 22.44 -20.37
CA LEU A 307 -0.87 21.37 -19.79
C LEU A 307 -1.01 21.47 -18.27
N TYR A 308 -0.15 22.27 -17.63
CA TYR A 308 -0.06 22.44 -16.19
C TYR A 308 -0.40 23.87 -15.75
N GLU A 309 -0.78 24.75 -16.70
CA GLU A 309 -1.16 26.13 -16.46
C GLU A 309 -2.68 26.28 -16.34
N PHE A 310 -3.13 26.99 -15.31
CA PHE A 310 -4.54 27.18 -14.98
C PHE A 310 -4.84 28.64 -14.64
N SER A 311 -6.05 29.07 -14.99
CA SER A 311 -6.60 30.36 -14.53
C SER A 311 -7.73 30.13 -13.52
N PRO A 312 -7.93 31.04 -12.55
CA PRO A 312 -9.01 30.93 -11.58
C PRO A 312 -10.38 30.80 -12.25
N LYS A 313 -10.64 31.58 -13.30
CA LYS A 313 -11.91 31.54 -14.03
C LYS A 313 -12.17 30.17 -14.66
N TYR A 314 -11.18 29.59 -15.33
CA TYR A 314 -11.33 28.27 -15.97
C TYR A 314 -11.71 27.19 -14.95
N LEU A 315 -11.03 27.18 -13.81
CA LEU A 315 -11.27 26.19 -12.75
C LEU A 315 -12.62 26.45 -12.04
N ALA A 316 -12.98 27.70 -11.79
CA ALA A 316 -14.27 28.09 -11.21
C ALA A 316 -15.45 27.63 -12.09
N ASP A 317 -15.39 27.89 -13.40
CA ASP A 317 -16.41 27.48 -14.37
C ASP A 317 -16.57 25.95 -14.39
N LYS A 318 -15.48 25.20 -14.25
CA LYS A 318 -15.48 23.72 -14.22
C LYS A 318 -16.00 23.13 -12.92
N LEU A 319 -15.72 23.78 -11.79
CA LEU A 319 -16.15 23.34 -10.46
C LEU A 319 -17.54 23.84 -10.08
N GLU A 320 -18.09 24.78 -10.85
CA GLU A 320 -19.32 25.50 -10.53
C GLU A 320 -19.26 26.20 -9.16
N ILE A 321 -18.11 26.83 -8.85
CA ILE A 321 -17.89 27.61 -7.63
C ILE A 321 -17.48 29.04 -7.95
N ASP A 322 -17.52 29.92 -6.95
CA ASP A 322 -17.19 31.33 -7.13
C ASP A 322 -15.70 31.53 -7.50
N VAL A 323 -15.44 32.42 -8.47
CA VAL A 323 -14.08 32.71 -8.96
C VAL A 323 -13.18 33.25 -7.84
N THR A 324 -13.72 34.02 -6.90
CA THR A 324 -12.96 34.55 -5.76
C THR A 324 -12.57 33.44 -4.79
N ALA A 325 -13.44 32.45 -4.58
CA ALA A 325 -13.13 31.26 -3.78
C ALA A 325 -12.01 30.44 -4.45
N THR A 326 -12.12 30.19 -5.77
CA THR A 326 -11.07 29.50 -6.54
C THR A 326 -9.73 30.23 -6.47
N ARG A 327 -9.71 31.55 -6.65
CA ARG A 327 -8.49 32.36 -6.53
C ARG A 327 -7.91 32.25 -5.12
N GLY A 328 -8.73 32.36 -4.08
CA GLY A 328 -8.30 32.23 -2.69
C GLY A 328 -7.62 30.89 -2.39
N ILE A 329 -8.13 29.79 -2.96
CA ILE A 329 -7.48 28.47 -2.85
C ILE A 329 -6.12 28.48 -3.55
N LEU A 330 -6.06 28.93 -4.81
CA LEU A 330 -4.82 28.95 -5.58
C LEU A 330 -3.74 29.82 -4.92
N ASP A 331 -4.11 30.98 -4.38
CA ASP A 331 -3.21 31.87 -3.65
C ASP A 331 -2.69 31.22 -2.35
N PHE A 332 -3.56 30.55 -1.59
CA PHE A 332 -3.16 29.88 -0.36
C PHE A 332 -2.15 28.75 -0.60
N PHE A 333 -2.34 28.00 -1.69
CA PHE A 333 -1.53 26.84 -2.03
C PHE A 333 -0.37 27.11 -3.00
N SER A 334 -0.09 28.38 -3.33
CA SER A 334 0.97 28.72 -4.29
C SER A 334 2.15 29.46 -3.68
N TYR A 335 3.32 29.29 -4.28
CA TYR A 335 4.50 30.14 -4.08
C TYR A 335 4.80 30.95 -5.34
N LYS A 336 5.42 32.13 -5.18
CA LYS A 336 6.06 32.84 -6.29
C LYS A 336 7.50 32.33 -6.47
N LEU A 337 8.06 32.47 -7.67
CA LEU A 337 9.48 32.20 -7.90
C LEU A 337 10.35 33.02 -6.93
N GLY A 338 11.42 32.42 -6.41
CA GLY A 338 12.29 33.02 -5.40
C GLY A 338 11.76 33.02 -3.96
N ALA A 339 10.52 32.58 -3.72
CA ALA A 339 9.91 32.63 -2.38
C ALA A 339 10.63 31.75 -1.34
N LEU A 340 11.43 30.77 -1.77
CA LEU A 340 12.18 29.87 -0.88
C LEU A 340 13.69 30.20 -0.82
N LYS A 341 14.12 31.37 -1.32
CA LYS A 341 15.54 31.77 -1.38
C LYS A 341 16.27 31.71 -0.03
N GLY A 342 15.54 31.90 1.08
CA GLY A 342 16.08 31.87 2.45
C GLY A 342 16.00 30.50 3.14
N ASP A 343 15.38 29.50 2.52
CA ASP A 343 15.23 28.17 3.13
C ASP A 343 16.50 27.33 2.99
N GLU A 344 16.79 26.53 4.01
CA GLU A 344 17.94 25.63 4.02
C GLU A 344 17.74 24.50 3.01
N THR A 345 18.68 24.36 2.08
CA THR A 345 18.55 23.41 0.95
C THR A 345 18.57 21.96 1.45
N GLU A 346 19.34 21.70 2.51
CA GLU A 346 19.45 20.36 3.08
C GLU A 346 18.15 19.87 3.71
N TYR A 347 17.27 20.79 4.15
CA TYR A 347 16.00 20.43 4.77
C TYR A 347 14.92 20.09 3.76
N LEU A 348 15.10 20.39 2.48
CA LEU A 348 14.12 20.10 1.44
C LEU A 348 13.81 18.59 1.32
N HIS A 349 14.75 17.72 1.68
CA HIS A 349 14.54 16.26 1.65
C HIS A 349 13.55 15.76 2.71
N LEU A 350 13.45 16.45 3.84
CA LEU A 350 12.70 15.99 5.01
C LEU A 350 11.59 16.96 5.46
N SER A 351 11.52 18.14 4.84
CA SER A 351 10.60 19.22 5.20
C SER A 351 10.39 20.14 4.00
N ASN A 352 10.04 19.59 2.84
CA ASN A 352 9.87 20.37 1.62
C ASN A 352 8.66 21.32 1.73
N PRO A 353 8.81 22.65 1.61
CA PRO A 353 7.69 23.59 1.68
C PRO A 353 6.61 23.32 0.62
N ILE A 354 6.98 22.76 -0.54
CA ILE A 354 6.03 22.52 -1.63
C ILE A 354 5.04 21.38 -1.30
N TRP A 355 5.31 20.56 -0.29
CA TRP A 355 4.35 19.55 0.20
C TRP A 355 3.03 20.16 0.66
N LEU A 356 3.06 21.39 1.18
CA LEU A 356 1.86 22.10 1.66
C LEU A 356 1.39 23.20 0.71
N ARG A 357 2.18 23.54 -0.31
CA ARG A 357 1.92 24.60 -1.31
C ARG A 357 2.54 24.19 -2.65
N PRO A 358 1.95 23.20 -3.35
CA PRO A 358 2.55 22.61 -4.55
C PRO A 358 2.36 23.46 -5.82
N ILE A 359 1.68 24.60 -5.75
CA ILE A 359 1.39 25.47 -6.90
C ILE A 359 2.46 26.55 -7.03
N ILE A 360 2.78 26.94 -8.26
CA ILE A 360 3.59 28.12 -8.57
C ILE A 360 2.69 29.19 -9.17
N GLN A 361 2.67 30.39 -8.58
CA GLN A 361 2.07 31.56 -9.21
C GLN A 361 3.08 32.16 -10.19
N ILE A 362 2.79 32.09 -11.48
CA ILE A 362 3.68 32.60 -12.54
C ILE A 362 3.41 34.09 -12.76
N GLU A 363 2.14 34.46 -12.93
CA GLU A 363 1.67 35.83 -13.17
C GLU A 363 0.36 36.06 -12.40
N ASP A 364 -0.13 37.30 -12.41
CA ASP A 364 -1.49 37.58 -11.95
C ASP A 364 -2.49 36.75 -12.78
N GLU A 365 -3.44 36.08 -12.12
CA GLU A 365 -4.40 35.15 -12.73
C GLU A 365 -3.82 33.91 -13.44
N LYS A 366 -2.53 33.60 -13.28
CA LYS A 366 -1.89 32.46 -13.94
C LYS A 366 -1.09 31.60 -12.97
N TYR A 367 -1.52 30.35 -12.81
CA TYR A 367 -0.95 29.39 -11.88
C TYR A 367 -0.45 28.17 -12.62
N PHE A 368 0.62 27.57 -12.12
CA PHE A 368 1.24 26.36 -12.64
C PHE A 368 1.28 25.28 -11.56
N CYS A 369 0.85 24.07 -11.89
CA CYS A 369 0.87 22.94 -10.97
C CYS A 369 1.27 21.66 -11.70
N ALA A 370 2.56 21.30 -11.61
CA ALA A 370 3.07 20.04 -12.15
C ALA A 370 2.78 18.81 -11.26
N LEU A 371 2.44 19.06 -10.00
CA LEU A 371 2.37 18.06 -8.93
C LEU A 371 1.09 18.16 -8.09
N PRO A 372 -0.13 18.23 -8.67
CA PRO A 372 -1.34 18.36 -7.86
C PRO A 372 -1.58 17.15 -6.94
N GLN A 373 -1.06 15.97 -7.29
CA GLN A 373 -1.14 14.77 -6.46
C GLN A 373 -0.39 14.90 -5.12
N VAL A 374 0.61 15.80 -5.02
CA VAL A 374 1.32 16.09 -3.75
C VAL A 374 0.35 16.57 -2.68
N PHE A 375 -0.69 17.31 -3.05
CA PHE A 375 -1.74 17.70 -2.10
C PHE A 375 -2.37 16.48 -1.42
N PHE A 376 -2.64 15.39 -2.15
CA PHE A 376 -3.24 14.18 -1.58
C PHE A 376 -2.24 13.38 -0.75
N SER A 377 -0.96 13.36 -1.12
CA SER A 377 0.12 12.80 -0.30
C SER A 377 0.21 13.48 1.08
N PHE A 378 -0.08 14.79 1.13
CA PHE A 378 0.02 15.62 2.34
C PHE A 378 -1.32 16.29 2.71
N VAL A 379 -2.44 15.63 2.43
CA VAL A 379 -3.77 16.25 2.59
C VAL A 379 -4.08 16.56 4.04
N LEU A 380 -3.72 15.66 4.96
CA LEU A 380 -3.93 15.85 6.39
C LEU A 380 -3.22 17.12 6.89
N PRO A 381 -1.89 17.27 6.79
CA PRO A 381 -1.24 18.50 7.25
C PRO A 381 -1.63 19.73 6.42
N SER A 382 -1.97 19.58 5.13
CA SER A 382 -2.39 20.69 4.27
C SER A 382 -3.72 21.30 4.72
N VAL A 383 -4.71 20.46 5.01
CA VAL A 383 -6.04 20.88 5.44
C VAL A 383 -6.07 21.21 6.93
N ASP A 384 -5.30 20.49 7.75
CA ASP A 384 -5.13 20.82 9.17
C ASP A 384 -4.68 22.28 9.34
N ARG A 385 -3.71 22.76 8.54
CA ARG A 385 -3.23 24.15 8.59
C ARG A 385 -4.36 25.17 8.32
N LEU A 386 -5.36 24.83 7.51
CA LEU A 386 -6.51 25.71 7.27
C LEU A 386 -7.36 25.85 8.53
N VAL A 387 -7.58 24.75 9.25
CA VAL A 387 -8.49 24.69 10.40
C VAL A 387 -7.79 25.11 11.70
N GLU A 388 -6.54 24.72 11.92
CA GLU A 388 -5.77 25.02 13.14
C GLU A 388 -5.62 26.51 13.42
N ASN A 389 -5.56 27.32 12.37
CA ASN A 389 -5.48 28.78 12.50
C ASN A 389 -6.80 29.41 13.00
N ILE A 390 -7.89 28.64 13.01
CA ILE A 390 -9.24 29.12 13.37
C ILE A 390 -9.73 28.41 14.63
N ASP A 391 -9.75 27.08 14.64
CA ASP A 391 -10.24 26.27 15.77
C ASP A 391 -9.45 24.96 15.92
N PRO A 392 -8.28 25.00 16.58
CA PRO A 392 -7.44 23.82 16.79
C PRO A 392 -8.10 22.78 17.72
N THR A 393 -8.97 23.23 18.64
CA THR A 393 -9.68 22.34 19.58
C THR A 393 -10.75 21.52 18.85
N ALA A 394 -11.55 22.16 17.98
CA ALA A 394 -12.52 21.45 17.16
C ALA A 394 -11.85 20.46 16.20
N LEU A 395 -10.70 20.83 15.61
CA LEU A 395 -9.94 19.91 14.76
C LEU A 395 -9.47 18.66 15.53
N SER A 396 -8.84 18.86 16.70
CA SER A 396 -8.36 17.74 17.52
C SER A 396 -9.50 16.80 17.92
N LYS A 397 -10.65 17.36 18.34
CA LYS A 397 -11.84 16.58 18.67
C LYS A 397 -12.40 15.83 17.45
N ARG A 398 -12.53 16.51 16.30
CA ARG A 398 -13.07 15.89 15.08
C ARG A 398 -12.21 14.72 14.61
N ARG A 399 -10.89 14.86 14.64
CA ARG A 399 -9.95 13.79 14.26
C ARG A 399 -10.11 12.54 15.13
N ALA A 400 -10.24 12.71 16.45
CA ALA A 400 -10.44 11.59 17.38
C ALA A 400 -11.80 10.90 17.13
N CYS A 401 -12.90 11.67 17.14
CA CYS A 401 -14.25 11.12 16.92
C CYS A 401 -14.37 10.44 15.55
N TYR A 402 -13.85 11.06 14.49
CA TYR A 402 -13.90 10.49 13.14
C TYR A 402 -13.17 9.15 13.06
N LEU A 403 -11.99 9.02 13.69
CA LEU A 403 -11.23 7.78 13.67
C LEU A 403 -12.01 6.64 14.32
N GLU A 404 -12.57 6.88 15.52
CA GLU A 404 -13.42 5.90 16.22
C GLU A 404 -14.66 5.52 15.40
N GLU A 405 -15.41 6.51 14.89
CA GLU A 405 -16.61 6.32 14.07
C GLU A 405 -16.30 5.51 12.80
N LYS A 406 -15.18 5.81 12.14
CA LYS A 406 -14.78 5.14 10.90
C LYS A 406 -14.35 3.69 11.16
N ILE A 407 -13.63 3.41 12.24
CA ILE A 407 -13.26 2.04 12.63
C ILE A 407 -14.53 1.20 12.86
N VAL A 408 -15.52 1.73 13.59
CA VAL A 408 -16.82 1.06 13.80
C VAL A 408 -17.51 0.78 12.47
N LYS A 409 -17.56 1.77 11.56
CA LYS A 409 -18.16 1.62 10.22
C LYS A 409 -17.45 0.52 9.40
N ILE A 410 -16.12 0.45 9.46
CA ILE A 410 -15.32 -0.57 8.76
C ILE A 410 -15.61 -1.97 9.30
N ILE A 411 -15.63 -2.14 10.62
CA ILE A 411 -15.92 -3.42 11.27
C ILE A 411 -17.35 -3.88 10.92
N ASN A 412 -18.35 -3.02 11.14
CA ASN A 412 -19.76 -3.37 10.91
C ASN A 412 -20.10 -3.66 9.44
N ARG A 413 -19.30 -3.15 8.49
CA ARG A 413 -19.46 -3.51 7.06
C ARG A 413 -19.24 -5.01 6.82
N ARG A 414 -18.34 -5.63 7.57
CA ARG A 414 -18.00 -7.05 7.44
C ARG A 414 -18.68 -7.91 8.49
N PHE A 415 -18.88 -7.37 9.69
CA PHE A 415 -19.49 -8.05 10.82
C PHE A 415 -20.72 -7.26 11.29
N PRO A 416 -21.83 -7.27 10.53
CA PRO A 416 -23.01 -6.47 10.87
C PRO A 416 -23.68 -6.92 12.18
N GLU A 417 -23.46 -8.17 12.59
CA GLU A 417 -23.96 -8.72 13.85
C GLU A 417 -22.97 -8.55 15.02
N ALA A 418 -21.82 -7.90 14.79
CA ALA A 418 -20.84 -7.70 15.85
C ALA A 418 -21.40 -6.79 16.94
N ASN A 419 -21.30 -7.24 18.18
CA ASN A 419 -21.65 -6.42 19.33
C ASN A 419 -20.46 -5.51 19.64
N THR A 420 -20.57 -4.24 19.27
CA THR A 420 -19.47 -3.28 19.40
C THR A 420 -19.78 -2.25 20.47
N VAL A 421 -18.83 -2.04 21.39
CA VAL A 421 -18.90 -1.03 22.46
C VAL A 421 -17.77 -0.02 22.24
N SER A 422 -18.13 1.25 22.09
CA SER A 422 -17.19 2.37 22.00
C SER A 422 -17.04 3.07 23.35
N GLN A 423 -15.87 3.66 23.60
CA GLN A 423 -15.58 4.47 24.81
C GLN A 423 -15.89 3.69 26.11
N LEU A 424 -15.41 2.45 26.19
CA LEU A 424 -15.66 1.56 27.31
C LEU A 424 -14.88 2.04 28.54
N LYS A 425 -15.62 2.48 29.57
CA LYS A 425 -15.04 2.88 30.87
C LYS A 425 -15.02 1.72 31.86
N TRP A 426 -13.86 1.43 32.42
CA TRP A 426 -13.65 0.32 33.34
C TRP A 426 -12.63 0.65 34.42
N LYS A 427 -12.52 -0.16 35.47
CA LYS A 427 -11.67 0.12 36.63
C LYS A 427 -10.69 -1.00 36.91
N LEU A 428 -9.49 -0.62 37.36
CA LEU A 428 -8.52 -1.52 37.98
C LEU A 428 -8.11 -0.91 39.32
N GLY A 429 -8.55 -1.52 40.42
CA GLY A 429 -8.47 -0.91 41.74
C GLY A 429 -9.24 0.42 41.78
N ASN A 430 -8.56 1.50 42.13
CA ASN A 430 -9.15 2.85 42.23
C ASN A 430 -8.97 3.71 40.97
N VAL A 431 -8.33 3.18 39.92
CA VAL A 431 -8.05 3.91 38.69
C VAL A 431 -9.10 3.57 37.65
N GLU A 432 -9.71 4.59 37.05
CA GLU A 432 -10.61 4.45 35.91
C GLU A 432 -9.81 4.58 34.60
N TYR A 433 -10.09 3.66 33.68
CA TYR A 433 -9.51 3.61 32.35
C TYR A 433 -10.62 3.66 31.31
N GLU A 434 -10.26 4.08 30.11
CA GLU A 434 -11.11 4.11 28.93
C GLU A 434 -10.43 3.33 27.82
N THR A 435 -11.20 2.53 27.09
CA THR A 435 -10.79 1.82 25.89
C THR A 435 -11.65 2.32 24.74
N ASP A 436 -11.00 2.73 23.65
CA ASP A 436 -11.66 3.39 22.52
C ASP A 436 -12.74 2.49 21.90
N LEU A 437 -12.44 1.19 21.71
CA LEU A 437 -13.37 0.24 21.14
C LEU A 437 -13.11 -1.20 21.60
N ILE A 438 -14.19 -1.96 21.83
CA ILE A 438 -14.17 -3.43 21.87
C ILE A 438 -15.31 -3.99 21.03
N THR A 439 -15.03 -5.01 20.22
CA THR A 439 -16.03 -5.69 19.40
C THR A 439 -16.01 -7.20 19.63
N PHE A 440 -17.18 -7.83 19.61
CA PHE A 440 -17.35 -9.27 19.86
C PHE A 440 -17.86 -9.97 18.61
N ILE A 441 -17.14 -11.01 18.18
CA ILE A 441 -17.42 -11.77 16.97
C ILE A 441 -17.31 -13.26 17.33
N ASP A 442 -18.46 -13.95 17.41
CA ASP A 442 -18.55 -15.35 17.87
C ASP A 442 -17.83 -15.49 19.24
N SER A 443 -16.77 -16.28 19.36
CA SER A 443 -16.01 -16.46 20.61
C SER A 443 -14.76 -15.56 20.75
N HIS A 444 -14.62 -14.55 19.88
CA HIS A 444 -13.51 -13.60 19.88
C HIS A 444 -13.94 -12.24 20.41
N ALA A 445 -13.12 -11.66 21.30
CA ALA A 445 -13.16 -10.25 21.64
C ALA A 445 -11.99 -9.53 20.96
N ILE A 446 -12.25 -8.45 20.23
CA ILE A 446 -11.24 -7.64 19.56
C ILE A 446 -11.23 -6.26 20.22
N ILE A 447 -10.13 -5.94 20.89
CA ILE A 447 -9.87 -4.64 21.52
C ILE A 447 -9.17 -3.76 20.49
N VAL A 448 -9.71 -2.58 20.20
CA VAL A 448 -9.12 -1.63 19.26
C VAL A 448 -8.84 -0.31 19.96
N GLU A 449 -7.58 0.14 19.91
CA GLU A 449 -7.16 1.45 20.39
C GLU A 449 -6.91 2.38 19.20
N ALA A 450 -7.54 3.55 19.21
CA ALA A 450 -7.55 4.53 18.12
C ALA A 450 -6.69 5.75 18.49
N LYS A 451 -5.69 6.09 17.66
CA LYS A 451 -4.85 7.30 17.88
C LYS A 451 -4.87 8.27 16.72
N ALA A 452 -5.40 9.45 16.98
CA ALA A 452 -5.54 10.53 16.01
C ALA A 452 -4.44 11.61 16.09
N GLY A 453 -3.43 11.41 16.94
CA GLY A 453 -2.31 12.33 17.14
C GLY A 453 -1.47 12.52 15.88
N LYS A 454 -0.79 13.66 15.80
CA LYS A 454 0.01 14.07 14.64
C LYS A 454 1.49 13.82 14.87
N VAL A 455 2.20 13.43 13.82
CA VAL A 455 3.66 13.38 13.89
C VAL A 455 4.25 14.74 13.60
N SER A 456 5.03 15.28 14.55
CA SER A 456 5.65 16.59 14.35
C SER A 456 6.76 16.54 13.29
N ALA A 457 6.91 17.59 12.48
CA ALA A 457 7.98 17.69 11.49
C ALA A 457 9.40 17.43 12.07
N PRO A 458 9.77 17.91 13.28
CA PRO A 458 11.04 17.53 13.90
C PRO A 458 11.22 16.01 14.09
N ALA A 459 10.15 15.27 14.42
CA ALA A 459 10.19 13.83 14.60
C ALA A 459 10.38 13.09 13.25
N LEU A 460 9.68 13.55 12.20
CA LEU A 460 9.88 13.05 10.82
C LEU A 460 11.31 13.32 10.31
N ARG A 461 11.93 14.41 10.77
CA ARG A 461 13.36 14.69 10.53
C ARG A 461 14.32 13.85 11.38
N GLY A 462 13.81 12.98 12.25
CA GLY A 462 14.61 12.13 13.11
C GLY A 462 15.12 12.78 14.39
N ALA A 463 14.53 13.86 14.91
CA ALA A 463 14.95 14.40 16.21
C ALA A 463 14.64 13.39 17.34
N PRO A 464 15.64 12.87 18.09
CA PRO A 464 15.51 11.64 18.87
C PRO A 464 14.48 11.74 20.01
N ASP A 465 14.51 12.82 20.80
CA ASP A 465 13.55 12.99 21.91
C ASP A 465 12.11 13.16 21.43
N ARG A 466 11.94 13.88 20.31
CA ARG A 466 10.63 14.07 19.68
C ARG A 466 10.13 12.75 19.08
N LEU A 467 11.02 12.03 18.41
CA LEU A 467 10.73 10.73 17.81
C LEU A 467 10.29 9.72 18.88
N ARG A 468 11.06 9.59 19.97
CA ARG A 468 10.71 8.74 21.12
C ARG A 468 9.34 9.11 21.68
N LYS A 469 9.08 10.39 21.88
CA LYS A 469 7.79 10.87 22.40
C LYS A 469 6.62 10.46 21.50
N HIS A 470 6.73 10.66 20.18
CA HIS A 470 5.67 10.30 19.24
C HIS A 470 5.46 8.78 19.14
N ILE A 471 6.54 8.00 19.17
CA ILE A 471 6.46 6.54 19.24
C ILE A 471 5.74 6.10 20.51
N ASP A 472 6.07 6.70 21.65
CA ASP A 472 5.41 6.39 22.91
C ASP A 472 3.91 6.72 22.89
N GLU A 473 3.53 7.89 22.38
CA GLU A 473 2.15 8.36 22.34
C GLU A 473 1.28 7.60 21.31
N LEU A 474 1.84 7.28 20.13
CA LEU A 474 1.09 6.73 19.00
C LEU A 474 1.16 5.20 18.88
N LEU A 475 2.22 4.56 19.38
CA LEU A 475 2.48 3.12 19.16
C LEU A 475 2.57 2.33 20.48
N VAL A 476 3.33 2.82 21.46
CA VAL A 476 3.58 2.07 22.72
C VAL A 476 2.44 2.20 23.72
N SER A 477 1.97 3.42 23.99
CA SER A 477 0.86 3.68 24.91
C SER A 477 -0.45 2.93 24.55
N PRO A 478 -0.92 2.92 23.28
CA PRO A 478 -2.09 2.12 22.88
C PRO A 478 -1.90 0.63 23.13
N ASN A 479 -0.70 0.12 22.87
CA ASN A 479 -0.38 -1.28 23.12
C ASN A 479 -0.51 -1.62 24.62
N ILE A 480 0.03 -0.77 25.50
CA ILE A 480 -0.10 -0.92 26.95
C ILE A 480 -1.57 -0.83 27.40
N GLN A 481 -2.34 0.09 26.83
CA GLN A 481 -3.76 0.29 27.15
C GLN A 481 -4.58 -0.96 26.81
N SER A 482 -4.47 -1.44 25.57
CA SER A 482 -5.17 -2.65 25.11
C SER A 482 -4.73 -3.90 25.87
N LYS A 483 -3.44 -4.03 26.20
CA LYS A 483 -2.93 -5.15 27.00
C LYS A 483 -3.54 -5.17 28.40
N ARG A 484 -3.66 -4.01 29.05
CA ARG A 484 -4.26 -3.90 30.38
C ARG A 484 -5.71 -4.40 30.40
N LEU A 485 -6.51 -4.06 29.38
CA LEU A 485 -7.88 -4.56 29.27
C LEU A 485 -7.90 -6.06 28.97
N LYS A 486 -7.03 -6.56 28.08
CA LYS A 486 -6.89 -8.00 27.82
C LYS A 486 -6.63 -8.77 29.12
N GLU A 487 -5.61 -8.38 29.89
CA GLU A 487 -5.26 -9.03 31.16
C GLU A 487 -6.43 -8.99 32.16
N LYS A 488 -7.19 -7.88 32.20
CA LYS A 488 -8.39 -7.77 33.04
C LYS A 488 -9.51 -8.72 32.60
N LEU A 489 -9.75 -8.86 31.29
CA LEU A 489 -10.74 -9.78 30.77
C LEU A 489 -10.32 -11.23 31.04
N GLU A 490 -9.05 -11.58 30.85
CA GLU A 490 -8.50 -12.90 31.15
C GLU A 490 -8.65 -13.26 32.63
N GLU A 491 -8.37 -12.32 33.54
CA GLU A 491 -8.62 -12.50 34.99
C GLU A 491 -10.10 -12.81 35.27
N LEU A 492 -11.02 -12.04 34.70
CA LEU A 492 -12.46 -12.24 34.91
C LEU A 492 -12.99 -13.52 34.26
N ILE A 493 -12.40 -13.98 33.16
CA ILE A 493 -12.74 -15.27 32.54
C ILE A 493 -12.27 -16.42 33.44
N ALA A 494 -11.04 -16.33 33.97
CA ALA A 494 -10.48 -17.35 34.86
C ALA A 494 -11.18 -17.41 36.23
N HIS A 495 -11.76 -16.29 36.68
CA HIS A 495 -12.41 -16.15 37.99
C HIS A 495 -13.88 -15.66 37.88
N PRO A 496 -14.82 -16.53 37.47
CA PRO A 496 -16.24 -16.19 37.34
C PRO A 496 -16.90 -15.63 38.61
N GLU A 497 -16.37 -15.97 39.77
CA GLU A 497 -16.82 -15.52 41.09
C GLU A 497 -16.55 -14.03 41.38
N ILE A 498 -15.60 -13.42 40.66
CA ILE A 498 -15.29 -11.99 40.82
C ILE A 498 -16.44 -11.17 40.23
N ASN A 499 -17.16 -10.48 41.12
CA ASN A 499 -18.20 -9.53 40.76
C ASN A 499 -17.58 -8.17 40.40
N ASP A 500 -17.36 -7.97 39.10
CA ASP A 500 -16.80 -6.74 38.54
C ASP A 500 -17.85 -6.01 37.69
N ASP A 501 -17.91 -4.68 37.79
CA ASP A 501 -18.85 -3.83 37.04
C ASP A 501 -18.65 -3.93 35.52
N LEU A 502 -17.42 -4.24 35.07
CA LEU A 502 -17.11 -4.46 33.67
C LEU A 502 -18.00 -5.53 33.04
N ARG A 503 -18.35 -6.61 33.78
CA ARG A 503 -19.22 -7.68 33.26
C ARG A 503 -20.59 -7.17 32.80
N LYS A 504 -21.13 -6.14 33.46
CA LYS A 504 -22.45 -5.55 33.16
C LYS A 504 -22.42 -4.56 31.99
N LYS A 505 -21.23 -4.08 31.65
CA LYS A 505 -21.01 -3.12 30.55
C LYS A 505 -20.78 -3.82 29.21
N LEU A 506 -20.48 -5.11 29.24
CA LEU A 506 -20.27 -5.89 28.02
C LEU A 506 -21.59 -6.49 27.53
N PRO A 507 -21.80 -6.54 26.19
CA PRO A 507 -23.02 -7.07 25.59
C PRO A 507 -23.04 -8.61 25.52
N VAL A 508 -22.00 -9.28 25.99
CA VAL A 508 -21.81 -10.74 25.94
C VAL A 508 -21.37 -11.28 27.29
N ASP A 509 -21.64 -12.57 27.54
CA ASP A 509 -21.13 -13.27 28.72
C ASP A 509 -19.65 -13.62 28.50
N LEU A 510 -18.80 -13.34 29.50
CA LEU A 510 -17.36 -13.58 29.40
C LEU A 510 -17.02 -15.07 29.24
N LYS A 511 -17.90 -15.99 29.69
CA LYS A 511 -17.69 -17.42 29.49
C LYS A 511 -17.71 -17.85 28.02
N ASP A 512 -18.32 -17.04 27.15
CA ASP A 512 -18.43 -17.32 25.72
C ASP A 512 -17.20 -16.80 24.95
N ILE A 513 -16.31 -16.05 25.63
CA ILE A 513 -15.09 -15.48 25.05
C ILE A 513 -13.90 -16.41 25.30
N HIS A 514 -13.30 -16.88 24.22
CA HIS A 514 -12.19 -17.83 24.23
C HIS A 514 -10.87 -17.20 23.75
N LYS A 515 -10.96 -16.14 22.95
CA LYS A 515 -9.81 -15.44 22.37
C LYS A 515 -9.98 -13.94 22.48
N ILE A 516 -8.91 -13.26 22.87
CA ILE A 516 -8.84 -11.79 22.94
C ILE A 516 -7.73 -11.32 22.02
N ILE A 517 -8.09 -10.55 21.00
CA ILE A 517 -7.19 -9.96 20.01
C ILE A 517 -7.06 -8.47 20.32
N ARG A 518 -5.86 -7.92 20.15
CA ARG A 518 -5.59 -6.48 20.32
C ARG A 518 -5.18 -5.88 18.99
N VAL A 519 -5.64 -4.67 18.69
CA VAL A 519 -5.27 -3.92 17.49
C VAL A 519 -5.09 -2.45 17.85
N SER A 520 -4.07 -1.80 17.28
CA SER A 520 -3.92 -0.35 17.36
C SER A 520 -4.10 0.26 15.96
N VAL A 521 -4.94 1.29 15.85
CA VAL A 521 -5.22 1.97 14.58
C VAL A 521 -4.91 3.45 14.70
N SER A 522 -4.06 3.98 13.83
CA SER A 522 -3.70 5.40 13.80
C SER A 522 -4.36 6.13 12.62
N LEU A 523 -4.69 7.42 12.80
CA LEU A 523 -5.18 8.24 11.68
C LEU A 523 -4.04 8.60 10.70
N GLU A 524 -2.86 8.88 11.23
CA GLU A 524 -1.65 9.15 10.44
C GLU A 524 -0.75 7.92 10.36
N SER A 525 -0.01 7.81 9.25
CA SER A 525 0.99 6.76 9.05
C SER A 525 2.30 7.14 9.75
N PHE A 526 2.86 6.22 10.53
CA PHE A 526 4.24 6.34 11.05
C PHE A 526 5.25 5.61 10.15
N GLY A 527 4.94 5.51 8.85
CA GLY A 527 5.70 4.72 7.88
C GLY A 527 5.76 3.25 8.27
N SER A 528 6.81 2.56 7.85
CA SER A 528 7.00 1.14 8.15
C SER A 528 7.13 0.84 9.65
N ILE A 529 7.52 1.79 10.52
CA ILE A 529 7.69 1.52 11.96
C ILE A 529 6.42 0.98 12.61
N GLN A 530 5.24 1.43 12.17
CA GLN A 530 3.97 0.94 12.71
C GLN A 530 3.81 -0.58 12.55
N ALA A 531 4.36 -1.15 11.48
CA ALA A 531 4.36 -2.59 11.23
C ALA A 531 5.58 -3.32 11.82
N ASN A 532 6.49 -2.63 12.50
CA ASN A 532 7.76 -3.19 13.00
C ASN A 532 8.04 -2.74 14.45
N VAL A 533 7.02 -2.56 15.29
CA VAL A 533 7.18 -1.98 16.63
C VAL A 533 8.12 -2.81 17.49
N ALA A 534 8.09 -4.14 17.37
CA ALA A 534 9.01 -5.03 18.09
C ALA A 534 10.50 -4.79 17.80
N GLN A 535 10.85 -4.22 16.64
CA GLN A 535 12.24 -3.85 16.34
C GLN A 535 12.78 -2.74 17.25
N LEU A 536 11.91 -1.99 17.92
CA LEU A 536 12.31 -0.94 18.85
C LEU A 536 12.89 -1.49 20.16
N LYS A 537 12.90 -2.82 20.37
CA LYS A 537 13.39 -3.44 21.61
C LYS A 537 14.81 -2.99 21.97
N GLU A 538 15.72 -3.00 21.00
CA GLU A 538 17.13 -2.62 21.22
C GLU A 538 17.32 -1.12 21.52
N THR A 539 16.32 -0.28 21.21
CA THR A 539 16.35 1.15 21.57
C THR A 539 16.09 1.40 23.05
N GLY A 540 15.61 0.40 23.79
CA GLY A 540 15.15 0.54 25.17
C GLY A 540 13.98 1.53 25.34
N TRP A 541 13.20 1.77 24.29
CA TRP A 541 11.97 2.57 24.34
C TRP A 541 10.73 1.76 24.69
N LEU A 542 10.78 0.44 24.51
CA LEU A 542 9.68 -0.46 24.86
C LEU A 542 9.78 -0.88 26.34
N PRO A 543 8.65 -1.09 27.03
CA PRO A 543 8.66 -1.70 28.36
C PRO A 543 9.13 -3.16 28.30
N GLU A 544 9.70 -3.69 29.38
CA GLU A 544 10.15 -5.08 29.44
C GLU A 544 9.01 -6.09 29.20
N THR A 545 7.80 -5.73 29.59
CA THR A 545 6.58 -6.54 29.43
C THR A 545 5.84 -6.26 28.12
N PHE A 546 6.50 -5.65 27.13
CA PHE A 546 5.88 -5.34 25.83
C PHE A 546 5.44 -6.62 25.13
N GLU A 547 4.17 -6.65 24.73
CA GLU A 547 3.57 -7.73 23.94
C GLU A 547 3.07 -7.09 22.63
N PRO A 548 3.63 -7.43 21.46
CA PRO A 548 3.25 -6.78 20.22
C PRO A 548 1.76 -6.99 19.92
N CYS A 549 1.16 -6.06 19.19
CA CYS A 549 -0.16 -6.22 18.59
C CYS A 549 -0.15 -5.57 17.21
N PRO A 550 -0.95 -6.08 16.25
CA PRO A 550 -1.12 -5.44 14.95
C PRO A 550 -1.37 -3.94 15.10
N THR A 551 -0.52 -3.14 14.48
CA THR A 551 -0.57 -1.68 14.51
C THR A 551 -0.48 -1.16 13.09
N MET A 552 -1.50 -0.41 12.65
CA MET A 552 -1.62 0.04 11.26
C MET A 552 -2.36 1.37 11.18
N ASN A 553 -2.22 2.07 10.05
CA ASN A 553 -3.00 3.28 9.84
C ASN A 553 -4.45 2.94 9.42
N LEU A 554 -5.33 3.94 9.44
CA LEU A 554 -6.74 3.80 9.10
C LEU A 554 -6.98 3.28 7.67
N ALA A 555 -6.15 3.68 6.70
CA ALA A 555 -6.30 3.23 5.32
C ALA A 555 -5.93 1.75 5.17
N ASP A 556 -4.83 1.32 5.78
CA ASP A 556 -4.43 -0.09 5.84
C ASP A 556 -5.52 -0.92 6.54
N PHE A 557 -6.09 -0.44 7.65
CA PHE A 557 -7.21 -1.09 8.32
C PHE A 557 -8.45 -1.21 7.42
N GLU A 558 -8.78 -0.18 6.65
CA GLU A 558 -9.87 -0.22 5.66
C GLU A 558 -9.58 -1.23 4.53
N ILE A 559 -8.33 -1.27 4.06
CA ILE A 559 -7.88 -2.23 3.04
C ILE A 559 -8.04 -3.65 3.57
N LEU A 560 -7.59 -3.94 4.80
CA LEU A 560 -7.68 -5.26 5.44
C LEU A 560 -9.10 -5.83 5.36
N PHE A 561 -10.08 -5.03 5.79
CA PHE A 561 -11.49 -5.41 5.81
C PHE A 561 -12.15 -5.38 4.43
N ASP A 562 -11.61 -4.62 3.48
CA ASP A 562 -12.08 -4.63 2.10
C ASP A 562 -11.61 -5.90 1.39
N PHE A 563 -10.31 -6.21 1.44
CA PHE A 563 -9.70 -7.27 0.63
C PHE A 563 -9.98 -8.68 1.16
N LEU A 564 -9.96 -8.89 2.48
CA LEU A 564 -10.30 -10.18 3.07
C LEU A 564 -11.82 -10.33 3.11
N GLU A 565 -12.34 -11.16 2.20
CA GLU A 565 -13.78 -11.30 2.05
C GLU A 565 -14.42 -12.17 3.13
N HIS A 566 -13.75 -13.23 3.55
CA HIS A 566 -14.29 -14.14 4.54
C HIS A 566 -14.00 -13.64 5.97
N PRO A 567 -15.01 -13.52 6.86
CA PRO A 567 -14.87 -13.01 8.24
C PRO A 567 -13.68 -13.61 9.00
N VAL A 568 -13.53 -14.93 8.93
CA VAL A 568 -12.48 -15.65 9.64
C VAL A 568 -11.07 -15.34 9.12
N GLN A 569 -10.91 -14.95 7.85
CA GLN A 569 -9.59 -14.57 7.34
C GLN A 569 -9.10 -13.27 7.97
N ILE A 570 -10.00 -12.36 8.36
CA ILE A 570 -9.64 -11.13 9.07
C ILE A 570 -9.19 -11.46 10.49
N ILE A 571 -9.96 -12.29 11.20
CA ILE A 571 -9.60 -12.75 12.55
C ILE A 571 -8.23 -13.47 12.51
N HIS A 572 -8.07 -14.41 11.58
CA HIS A 572 -6.81 -15.13 11.40
C HIS A 572 -5.65 -14.21 11.01
N TYR A 573 -5.88 -13.20 10.17
CA TYR A 573 -4.84 -12.22 9.85
C TYR A 573 -4.34 -11.52 11.11
N LEU A 574 -5.25 -10.97 11.93
CA LEU A 574 -4.88 -10.25 13.14
C LEU A 574 -4.13 -11.14 14.15
N GLU A 575 -4.58 -12.38 14.34
CA GLU A 575 -3.88 -13.34 15.20
C GLU A 575 -2.50 -13.73 14.65
N ALA A 576 -2.45 -14.18 13.39
CA ALA A 576 -1.21 -14.63 12.77
C ALA A 576 -0.20 -13.50 12.60
N ARG A 577 -0.67 -12.25 12.45
CA ARG A 577 0.17 -11.05 12.39
C ARG A 577 0.83 -10.74 13.74
N GLN A 578 0.14 -10.95 14.86
CA GLN A 578 0.73 -10.89 16.19
C GLN A 578 1.77 -12.00 16.38
N GLU A 579 1.39 -13.25 16.09
CA GLU A 579 2.28 -14.42 16.21
C GLU A 579 3.55 -14.26 15.35
N LEU A 580 3.45 -13.64 14.18
CA LEU A 580 4.58 -13.39 13.29
C LEU A 580 5.62 -12.48 13.93
N GLU A 581 5.18 -11.37 14.54
CA GLU A 581 6.05 -10.37 15.17
C GLU A 581 6.68 -10.85 16.47
N GLU A 582 6.03 -11.79 17.18
CA GLU A 582 6.62 -12.46 18.34
C GLU A 582 7.70 -13.49 17.95
N ARG A 583 7.56 -14.12 16.78
CA ARG A 583 8.39 -15.27 16.37
C ARG A 583 9.60 -14.88 15.54
N LEU A 584 9.48 -13.89 14.66
CA LEU A 584 10.47 -13.59 13.63
C LEU A 584 10.85 -12.10 13.62
N GLY A 585 12.15 -11.84 13.49
CA GLY A 585 12.63 -10.51 13.10
C GLY A 585 12.35 -10.28 11.61
N TYR A 586 11.57 -9.26 11.29
CA TYR A 586 11.33 -8.86 9.90
C TYR A 586 11.22 -7.34 9.79
N MET A 587 11.44 -6.82 8.58
CA MET A 587 11.17 -5.44 8.17
C MET A 587 10.21 -5.45 6.97
N GLY A 588 9.08 -4.76 7.09
CA GLY A 588 8.11 -4.59 5.99
C GLY A 588 7.00 -3.60 6.34
N ASP A 589 6.24 -3.13 5.36
CA ASP A 589 5.02 -2.36 5.59
C ASP A 589 3.78 -3.27 5.66
N GLU A 590 2.64 -2.72 6.10
CA GLU A 590 1.43 -3.51 6.31
C GLU A 590 0.85 -4.06 5.00
N LEU A 591 0.96 -3.34 3.87
CA LEU A 591 0.49 -3.82 2.57
C LEU A 591 1.33 -4.99 2.06
N ASP A 592 2.64 -4.95 2.28
CA ASP A 592 3.54 -6.05 1.98
C ASP A 592 3.26 -7.27 2.87
N LEU A 593 2.90 -7.06 4.13
CA LEU A 593 2.45 -8.12 5.03
C LEU A 593 1.11 -8.71 4.57
N MET A 594 0.15 -7.90 4.14
CA MET A 594 -1.11 -8.38 3.53
C MET A 594 -0.86 -9.17 2.24
N GLY A 595 0.04 -8.69 1.37
CA GLY A 595 0.46 -9.40 0.16
C GLY A 595 1.12 -10.75 0.46
N THR A 596 1.91 -10.80 1.54
CA THR A 596 2.52 -12.03 2.06
C THR A 596 1.46 -13.00 2.59
N TYR A 597 0.50 -12.49 3.36
CA TYR A 597 -0.63 -13.26 3.86
C TYR A 597 -1.46 -13.89 2.74
N ILE A 598 -1.75 -13.13 1.67
CA ILE A 598 -2.51 -13.64 0.52
C ILE A 598 -1.83 -14.88 -0.09
N LYS A 599 -0.49 -14.91 -0.14
CA LYS A 599 0.25 -16.03 -0.74
C LYS A 599 0.49 -17.20 0.21
N THR A 600 0.59 -16.94 1.52
CA THR A 600 1.14 -17.91 2.49
C THR A 600 0.25 -18.19 3.69
N LEU A 601 -0.75 -17.35 3.95
CA LEU A 601 -1.49 -17.27 5.21
C LEU A 601 -0.55 -17.09 6.42
N PHE A 602 0.59 -16.42 6.22
CA PHE A 602 1.73 -16.32 7.15
C PHE A 602 2.36 -17.66 7.57
N ASN A 603 2.01 -18.76 6.89
CA ASN A 603 2.69 -20.03 7.03
C ASN A 603 3.88 -20.10 6.05
N MET A 604 5.03 -19.61 6.50
CA MET A 604 6.27 -19.52 5.74
C MET A 604 7.27 -20.65 6.06
N GLY A 605 6.84 -21.68 6.80
CA GLY A 605 7.69 -22.76 7.29
C GLY A 605 8.58 -22.35 8.47
N ASP A 606 9.53 -23.22 8.81
CA ASP A 606 10.48 -23.01 9.90
C ASP A 606 11.64 -22.13 9.41
N ILE A 607 11.47 -20.81 9.57
CA ILE A 607 12.53 -19.83 9.35
C ILE A 607 13.35 -19.74 10.64
N ASP A 608 14.68 -19.79 10.50
CA ASP A 608 15.59 -19.65 11.63
C ASP A 608 15.39 -18.29 12.31
N LYS A 609 15.37 -18.28 13.64
CA LYS A 609 15.17 -17.07 14.45
C LYS A 609 16.30 -16.06 14.27
N ASP A 610 17.48 -16.53 13.86
CA ASP A 610 18.65 -15.68 13.62
C ASP A 610 18.59 -14.95 12.27
N VAL A 611 17.57 -15.21 11.44
CA VAL A 611 17.38 -14.57 10.13
C VAL A 611 16.42 -13.38 10.26
N ASN A 612 16.89 -12.20 9.87
CA ASN A 612 16.05 -11.03 9.67
C ASN A 612 15.47 -11.04 8.25
N LEU A 613 14.15 -11.05 8.14
CA LEU A 613 13.45 -11.03 6.86
C LEU A 613 13.23 -9.59 6.38
N VAL A 614 13.43 -9.33 5.09
CA VAL A 614 12.97 -8.10 4.45
C VAL A 614 11.82 -8.45 3.53
N ILE A 615 10.63 -7.96 3.85
CA ILE A 615 9.40 -8.19 3.09
C ILE A 615 9.12 -6.92 2.32
N SER A 616 9.31 -6.97 1.00
CA SER A 616 9.12 -5.84 0.10
C SER A 616 8.53 -6.26 -1.24
N GLY A 617 7.64 -5.44 -1.80
CA GLY A 617 7.05 -5.64 -3.14
C GLY A 617 6.03 -6.79 -3.20
N MET A 618 5.59 -7.29 -2.05
CA MET A 618 4.55 -8.30 -1.91
C MET A 618 3.15 -7.70 -2.08
N SER A 619 3.01 -6.39 -1.86
CA SER A 619 1.81 -5.56 -2.09
C SER A 619 1.41 -5.40 -3.56
N ALA A 620 2.27 -5.73 -4.53
CA ALA A 620 2.03 -5.50 -5.95
C ALA A 620 0.65 -5.97 -6.50
N PRO A 621 0.07 -7.11 -6.07
CA PRO A 621 -1.29 -7.49 -6.47
C PRO A 621 -2.39 -6.58 -5.91
N LEU A 622 -2.21 -6.03 -4.71
CA LEU A 622 -3.10 -5.04 -4.10
C LEU A 622 -3.01 -3.73 -4.88
N ASP A 623 -1.79 -3.26 -5.16
CA ASP A 623 -1.56 -2.02 -5.89
C ASP A 623 -2.17 -2.06 -7.29
N ALA A 624 -1.96 -3.17 -8.00
CA ALA A 624 -2.56 -3.37 -9.31
C ALA A 624 -4.10 -3.28 -9.26
N TYR A 625 -4.73 -3.83 -8.23
CA TYR A 625 -6.19 -3.82 -8.07
C TYR A 625 -6.72 -2.42 -7.76
N TYR A 626 -6.20 -1.78 -6.71
CA TYR A 626 -6.72 -0.49 -6.27
C TYR A 626 -6.36 0.64 -7.25
N ASN A 627 -5.16 0.66 -7.80
CA ASN A 627 -4.80 1.67 -8.80
C ASN A 627 -5.61 1.49 -10.09
N SER A 628 -5.90 0.25 -10.52
CA SER A 628 -6.80 0.00 -11.66
C SER A 628 -8.23 0.45 -11.34
N LYS A 629 -8.74 0.14 -10.15
CA LYS A 629 -10.07 0.55 -9.69
C LYS A 629 -10.22 2.08 -9.68
N ASP A 630 -9.21 2.78 -9.19
CA ASP A 630 -9.17 4.25 -9.15
C ASP A 630 -9.08 4.85 -10.56
N ALA A 631 -8.44 4.16 -11.52
CA ALA A 631 -8.46 4.48 -12.93
C ALA A 631 -9.76 4.07 -13.66
N GLY A 632 -10.77 3.56 -12.95
CA GLY A 632 -12.05 3.11 -13.51
C GLY A 632 -12.00 1.75 -14.21
N ILE A 633 -10.95 0.97 -13.99
CA ILE A 633 -10.75 -0.37 -14.57
C ILE A 633 -10.94 -1.44 -13.50
N ILE A 634 -11.92 -2.30 -13.72
CA ILE A 634 -12.21 -3.41 -12.82
C ILE A 634 -11.37 -4.61 -13.22
N ILE A 635 -10.44 -5.01 -12.35
CA ILE A 635 -9.72 -6.28 -12.44
C ILE A 635 -10.12 -7.21 -11.28
N PRO A 636 -9.85 -8.53 -11.35
CA PRO A 636 -10.14 -9.43 -10.25
C PRO A 636 -9.47 -9.00 -8.95
N LYS A 637 -10.23 -8.98 -7.86
CA LYS A 637 -9.71 -8.66 -6.54
C LYS A 637 -8.71 -9.74 -6.09
N PRO A 638 -7.54 -9.37 -5.54
CA PRO A 638 -6.63 -10.34 -4.95
C PRO A 638 -7.30 -11.02 -3.75
N GLN A 639 -7.19 -12.34 -3.67
CA GLN A 639 -7.81 -13.16 -2.63
C GLN A 639 -6.78 -14.13 -2.04
N PRO A 640 -6.85 -14.44 -0.73
CA PRO A 640 -5.97 -15.41 -0.11
C PRO A 640 -6.00 -16.76 -0.83
N LEU A 641 -4.83 -17.37 -1.00
CA LEU A 641 -4.68 -18.65 -1.68
C LEU A 641 -5.22 -19.78 -0.80
N VAL A 642 -6.48 -20.12 -0.97
CA VAL A 642 -7.14 -21.23 -0.26
C VAL A 642 -7.57 -22.31 -1.25
N SER A 643 -7.49 -23.58 -0.86
CA SER A 643 -7.99 -24.68 -1.71
C SER A 643 -9.53 -24.65 -1.81
N SER A 644 -10.07 -25.18 -2.92
CA SER A 644 -11.54 -25.21 -3.13
C SER A 644 -12.27 -25.98 -2.04
N LEU A 645 -11.68 -27.05 -1.50
CA LEU A 645 -12.24 -27.81 -0.39
C LEU A 645 -12.32 -26.96 0.89
N PHE A 646 -11.23 -26.27 1.24
CA PHE A 646 -11.17 -25.45 2.45
C PHE A 646 -12.11 -24.24 2.36
N SER A 647 -12.17 -23.58 1.20
CA SER A 647 -13.14 -22.51 0.95
C SER A 647 -14.58 -23.00 1.13
N ARG A 648 -14.94 -24.18 0.60
CA ARG A 648 -16.28 -24.77 0.82
C ARG A 648 -16.56 -25.10 2.29
N ILE A 649 -15.57 -25.57 3.04
CA ILE A 649 -15.72 -25.86 4.47
C ILE A 649 -15.97 -24.56 5.24
N MET A 650 -15.18 -23.52 4.97
CA MET A 650 -15.32 -22.21 5.62
C MET A 650 -16.67 -21.56 5.31
N ASN A 651 -17.09 -21.53 4.04
CA ASN A 651 -18.41 -20.99 3.68
C ASN A 651 -19.54 -21.76 4.38
N GLN A 652 -19.45 -23.09 4.49
CA GLN A 652 -20.46 -23.87 5.21
C GLN A 652 -20.40 -23.64 6.74
N LEU A 653 -19.24 -23.34 7.31
CA LEU A 653 -19.13 -22.92 8.72
C LEU A 653 -19.82 -21.57 8.93
N GLU A 654 -19.54 -20.60 8.05
CA GLU A 654 -20.18 -19.28 8.06
C GLU A 654 -21.69 -19.35 7.87
N GLU A 655 -22.20 -20.22 6.99
CA GLU A 655 -23.64 -20.43 6.81
C GLU A 655 -24.32 -21.05 8.04
N ARG A 656 -23.62 -21.94 8.76
CA ARG A 656 -24.18 -22.64 9.91
C ARG A 656 -24.09 -21.84 11.20
N GLN A 657 -23.09 -20.96 11.33
CA GLN A 657 -22.81 -20.13 12.51
C GLN A 657 -22.90 -20.91 13.82
N THR A 658 -22.44 -22.17 13.84
CA THR A 658 -22.40 -22.96 15.08
C THR A 658 -21.49 -22.26 16.08
N PRO A 659 -21.79 -22.23 17.39
CA PRO A 659 -20.94 -21.57 18.37
C PRO A 659 -19.46 -21.96 18.20
N ARG A 660 -18.56 -20.98 18.24
CA ARG A 660 -17.10 -21.15 18.05
C ARG A 660 -16.67 -21.56 16.63
N TRP A 661 -17.53 -21.37 15.62
CA TRP A 661 -17.18 -21.66 14.23
C TRP A 661 -16.00 -20.83 13.73
N THR A 662 -15.80 -19.63 14.27
CA THR A 662 -14.69 -18.76 13.90
C THR A 662 -13.36 -19.35 14.33
N GLU A 663 -13.26 -19.96 15.52
CA GLU A 663 -12.05 -20.66 15.98
C GLU A 663 -11.66 -21.79 15.03
N ILE A 664 -12.64 -22.59 14.61
CA ILE A 664 -12.42 -23.67 13.64
C ILE A 664 -11.90 -23.10 12.31
N GLY A 665 -12.52 -22.02 11.82
CA GLY A 665 -12.08 -21.39 10.59
C GLY A 665 -10.67 -20.79 10.70
N VAL A 666 -10.29 -20.24 11.86
CA VAL A 666 -8.94 -19.70 12.11
C VAL A 666 -7.93 -20.85 12.03
N ILE A 667 -8.21 -21.98 12.67
CA ILE A 667 -7.38 -23.19 12.61
C ILE A 667 -7.24 -23.69 11.17
N LEU A 668 -8.31 -23.68 10.37
CA LEU A 668 -8.25 -24.06 8.94
C LEU A 668 -7.27 -23.18 8.14
N ASN A 669 -7.15 -21.90 8.48
CA ASN A 669 -6.21 -20.97 7.82
C ASN A 669 -4.77 -21.09 8.33
N LYS A 670 -4.51 -21.79 9.44
CA LYS A 670 -3.13 -22.11 9.88
C LYS A 670 -2.44 -23.14 8.97
N PHE A 671 -3.18 -23.87 8.14
CA PHE A 671 -2.61 -24.79 7.14
C PHE A 671 -2.20 -24.03 5.88
N SER A 672 -0.94 -24.19 5.46
CA SER A 672 -0.41 -23.48 4.29
C SER A 672 -1.20 -23.81 3.02
N PRO A 673 -1.25 -22.90 2.02
CA PRO A 673 -1.92 -23.17 0.75
C PRO A 673 -1.41 -24.44 0.04
N GLU A 674 -0.15 -24.80 0.25
CA GLU A 674 0.44 -26.02 -0.25
C GLU A 674 -0.08 -27.26 0.50
N ASP A 675 -0.13 -27.21 1.83
CA ASP A 675 -0.67 -28.30 2.65
C ASP A 675 -2.15 -28.54 2.38
N GLN A 676 -2.94 -27.47 2.25
CA GLN A 676 -4.34 -27.56 1.86
C GLN A 676 -4.52 -28.29 0.51
N ARG A 677 -3.64 -28.04 -0.46
CA ARG A 677 -3.67 -28.74 -1.77
C ARG A 677 -3.23 -30.19 -1.66
N LYS A 678 -2.18 -30.49 -0.90
CA LYS A 678 -1.73 -31.87 -0.63
C LYS A 678 -2.86 -32.67 0.02
N LEU A 679 -3.46 -32.12 1.08
CA LEU A 679 -4.62 -32.68 1.77
C LEU A 679 -5.79 -32.92 0.81
N SER A 680 -6.16 -31.92 0.00
CA SER A 680 -7.25 -32.05 -0.97
C SER A 680 -7.01 -33.20 -1.95
N LYS A 681 -5.79 -33.38 -2.47
CA LYS A 681 -5.44 -34.50 -3.36
C LYS A 681 -5.52 -35.86 -2.66
N MET A 682 -5.05 -35.94 -1.42
CA MET A 682 -5.14 -37.17 -0.62
C MET A 682 -6.59 -37.54 -0.35
N ILE A 683 -7.44 -36.56 -0.04
CA ILE A 683 -8.87 -36.73 0.20
C ILE A 683 -9.58 -37.24 -1.06
N GLU A 684 -9.33 -36.64 -2.24
CA GLU A 684 -9.93 -37.11 -3.49
C GLU A 684 -9.53 -38.57 -3.82
N THR A 685 -8.28 -38.95 -3.56
CA THR A 685 -7.83 -40.34 -3.73
C THR A 685 -8.55 -41.28 -2.76
N LEU A 686 -8.72 -40.84 -1.51
CA LEU A 686 -9.39 -41.60 -0.47
C LEU A 686 -10.88 -41.81 -0.76
N LYS A 687 -11.59 -40.80 -1.32
CA LYS A 687 -13.00 -40.91 -1.71
C LYS A 687 -13.24 -42.10 -2.66
N VAL A 688 -12.39 -42.25 -3.68
CA VAL A 688 -12.48 -43.36 -4.64
C VAL A 688 -12.24 -44.71 -3.96
N SER A 689 -11.32 -44.77 -2.99
CA SER A 689 -11.05 -45.99 -2.21
C SER A 689 -12.25 -46.37 -1.35
N VAL A 690 -12.83 -45.43 -0.60
CA VAL A 690 -13.98 -45.70 0.29
C VAL A 690 -15.19 -46.18 -0.52
N GLN A 691 -15.48 -45.57 -1.68
CA GLN A 691 -16.59 -46.02 -2.55
C GLN A 691 -16.45 -47.49 -3.00
N LYS A 692 -15.22 -47.98 -3.21
CA LYS A 692 -14.96 -49.35 -3.66
C LYS A 692 -14.83 -50.37 -2.53
N ASN A 693 -14.26 -49.95 -1.41
CA ASN A 693 -13.73 -50.86 -0.38
C ASN A 693 -14.47 -50.75 0.96
N TRP A 694 -15.59 -50.02 1.06
CA TRP A 694 -16.31 -49.78 2.31
C TRP A 694 -16.74 -51.05 3.06
N MET A 695 -16.84 -52.20 2.37
CA MET A 695 -17.19 -53.50 2.96
C MET A 695 -16.03 -54.18 3.71
N LEU A 696 -14.80 -53.68 3.59
CA LEU A 696 -13.65 -54.21 4.32
C LEU A 696 -13.52 -53.50 5.67
N ASP A 697 -13.38 -54.26 6.76
CA ASP A 697 -13.34 -53.69 8.12
C ASP A 697 -12.18 -52.71 8.36
N ASP A 698 -11.02 -52.94 7.72
CA ASP A 698 -9.81 -52.09 7.84
C ASP A 698 -9.57 -51.20 6.61
N HIS A 699 -10.60 -50.88 5.82
CA HIS A 699 -10.40 -50.00 4.68
C HIS A 699 -9.89 -48.62 5.10
N LYS A 700 -8.95 -48.07 4.32
CA LYS A 700 -8.47 -46.71 4.54
C LYS A 700 -9.60 -45.73 4.27
N ASN A 701 -10.02 -45.01 5.30
CA ASN A 701 -11.13 -44.07 5.28
C ASN A 701 -10.82 -42.71 5.92
N MET A 702 -9.56 -42.48 6.32
CA MET A 702 -9.13 -41.21 6.93
C MET A 702 -7.80 -40.72 6.36
N VAL A 703 -7.67 -39.40 6.24
CA VAL A 703 -6.40 -38.68 6.04
C VAL A 703 -6.06 -37.98 7.34
N ILE A 704 -4.86 -38.20 7.86
CA ILE A 704 -4.37 -37.55 9.07
C ILE A 704 -3.14 -36.74 8.70
N CYS A 705 -3.14 -35.46 9.05
CA CYS A 705 -2.00 -34.58 8.88
C CYS A 705 -1.63 -34.03 10.25
N VAL A 706 -0.50 -34.53 10.74
CA VAL A 706 0.16 -34.05 11.94
C VAL A 706 1.07 -32.89 11.52
N PRO A 707 0.98 -31.73 12.16
CA PRO A 707 1.77 -30.56 11.80
C PRO A 707 3.26 -30.74 12.18
N PRO A 708 4.16 -29.91 11.60
CA PRO A 708 5.52 -29.77 12.13
C PRO A 708 5.49 -29.30 13.60
N LYS A 709 6.60 -29.48 14.33
CA LYS A 709 6.69 -29.13 15.76
C LYS A 709 6.31 -27.69 16.11
N ALA A 710 6.41 -26.78 15.15
CA ALA A 710 6.04 -25.37 15.31
C ALA A 710 4.51 -25.12 15.38
N SER A 711 3.67 -26.09 15.03
CA SER A 711 2.20 -25.97 15.12
C SER A 711 1.61 -27.03 16.04
N GLN A 712 0.59 -26.66 16.79
CA GLN A 712 -0.05 -27.47 17.84
C GLN A 712 -1.38 -28.10 17.38
N TYR A 713 -1.73 -27.97 16.09
CA TYR A 713 -3.03 -28.35 15.55
C TYR A 713 -2.91 -29.45 14.49
N ALA A 714 -3.45 -30.64 14.79
CA ALA A 714 -3.62 -31.70 13.80
C ALA A 714 -4.93 -31.54 13.04
N ILE A 715 -4.97 -32.05 11.80
CA ILE A 715 -6.22 -32.17 11.03
C ILE A 715 -6.44 -33.61 10.59
N CYS A 716 -7.63 -34.11 10.87
CA CYS A 716 -8.10 -35.43 10.49
C CYS A 716 -9.33 -35.29 9.60
N TYR A 717 -9.26 -35.86 8.39
CA TYR A 717 -10.38 -35.88 7.45
C TYR A 717 -10.89 -37.31 7.27
N VAL A 718 -12.07 -37.60 7.83
CA VAL A 718 -12.74 -38.89 7.82
C VAL A 718 -13.77 -38.94 6.69
N ILE A 719 -13.79 -40.04 5.95
CA ILE A 719 -14.67 -40.26 4.81
C ILE A 719 -15.52 -41.50 5.06
N PHE A 720 -16.82 -41.39 4.85
CA PHE A 720 -17.77 -42.49 4.94
C PHE A 720 -18.84 -42.36 3.84
N ASN A 721 -19.67 -43.37 3.65
CA ASN A 721 -20.79 -43.37 2.69
C ASN A 721 -22.10 -43.72 3.41
N ASN A 722 -23.22 -43.76 2.69
CA ASN A 722 -24.52 -44.10 3.27
C ASN A 722 -24.54 -45.52 3.87
N SER A 723 -23.76 -46.44 3.31
CA SER A 723 -23.73 -47.85 3.73
C SER A 723 -22.99 -48.09 5.05
N ASN A 724 -22.10 -47.19 5.47
CA ASN A 724 -21.35 -47.29 6.73
C ASN A 724 -21.49 -46.03 7.60
N ALA A 725 -22.57 -45.28 7.42
CA ALA A 725 -22.85 -44.06 8.16
C ALA A 725 -23.13 -44.29 9.66
N ASP A 726 -23.56 -45.50 10.02
CA ASP A 726 -23.74 -45.97 11.39
C ASP A 726 -22.41 -46.03 12.16
N ARG A 727 -21.31 -46.37 11.47
CA ARG A 727 -19.94 -46.41 12.03
C ARG A 727 -19.22 -45.06 12.05
N ARG A 728 -19.90 -43.96 11.67
CA ARG A 728 -19.29 -42.62 11.60
C ARG A 728 -18.59 -42.20 12.89
N ASN A 729 -19.23 -42.39 14.05
CA ASN A 729 -18.67 -41.95 15.32
C ASN A 729 -17.41 -42.75 15.70
N GLU A 730 -17.42 -44.07 15.47
CA GLU A 730 -16.24 -44.94 15.63
C GLU A 730 -15.05 -44.41 14.81
N PHE A 731 -15.29 -44.03 13.55
CA PHE A 731 -14.24 -43.48 12.69
C PHE A 731 -13.72 -42.12 13.15
N ILE A 732 -14.60 -41.26 13.66
CA ILE A 732 -14.24 -39.94 14.21
C ILE A 732 -13.36 -40.12 15.45
N GLU A 733 -13.77 -40.96 16.40
CA GLU A 733 -13.02 -41.23 17.63
C GLU A 733 -11.63 -41.82 17.33
N LYS A 734 -11.56 -42.82 16.43
CA LYS A 734 -10.29 -43.39 15.99
C LYS A 734 -9.37 -42.34 15.37
N ALA A 735 -9.91 -41.46 14.52
CA ALA A 735 -9.12 -40.41 13.89
C ALA A 735 -8.61 -39.37 14.90
N ALA A 736 -9.44 -38.99 15.89
CA ALA A 736 -9.06 -38.08 16.95
C ALA A 736 -7.90 -38.64 17.79
N ILE A 737 -8.00 -39.91 18.21
CA ILE A 737 -6.95 -40.58 18.99
C ILE A 737 -5.62 -40.52 18.25
N ILE A 738 -5.60 -40.92 16.97
CA ILE A 738 -4.37 -40.93 16.18
C ILE A 738 -3.83 -39.51 15.94
N GLY A 739 -4.72 -38.53 15.71
CA GLY A 739 -4.32 -37.13 15.52
C GLY A 739 -3.66 -36.51 16.76
N LEU A 740 -4.04 -36.96 17.95
CA LEU A 740 -3.53 -36.51 19.25
C LEU A 740 -2.35 -37.34 19.78
N GLU A 741 -1.88 -38.37 19.06
CA GLU A 741 -0.76 -39.22 19.50
C GLU A 741 0.57 -38.46 19.65
N SER A 742 0.76 -37.36 18.91
CA SER A 742 1.99 -36.59 18.92
C SER A 742 2.03 -35.60 20.10
N GLU A 743 3.07 -35.67 20.93
CA GLU A 743 3.19 -34.86 22.16
C GLU A 743 3.06 -33.34 21.95
N HIS A 744 3.45 -32.82 20.78
CA HIS A 744 3.37 -31.38 20.49
C HIS A 744 1.99 -30.91 20.01
N VAL A 745 1.08 -31.84 19.70
CA VAL A 745 -0.30 -31.52 19.28
C VAL A 745 -1.17 -31.37 20.52
N LYS A 746 -1.81 -30.21 20.66
CA LYS A 746 -2.75 -29.95 21.76
C LYS A 746 -4.20 -30.15 21.37
N GLN A 747 -4.51 -29.94 20.09
CA GLN A 747 -5.86 -29.98 19.57
C GLN A 747 -5.89 -30.65 18.20
N CYS A 748 -6.92 -31.44 17.95
CA CYS A 748 -7.13 -32.15 16.68
C CYS A 748 -8.46 -31.72 16.06
N LEU A 749 -8.40 -31.10 14.88
CA LEU A 749 -9.59 -30.77 14.09
C LEU A 749 -10.04 -31.99 13.29
N VAL A 750 -11.18 -32.57 13.65
CA VAL A 750 -11.75 -33.72 12.96
C VAL A 750 -12.91 -33.29 12.06
N ILE A 751 -12.79 -33.59 10.77
CA ILE A 751 -13.79 -33.29 9.74
C ILE A 751 -14.29 -34.61 9.18
N ALA A 752 -15.58 -34.89 9.24
CA ALA A 752 -16.17 -36.10 8.67
C ALA A 752 -17.11 -35.80 7.51
N LYS A 753 -16.95 -36.53 6.40
CA LYS A 753 -17.66 -36.32 5.14
C LYS A 753 -18.34 -37.60 4.64
N ASN A 754 -19.67 -37.52 4.43
CA ASN A 754 -20.40 -38.51 3.64
C ASN A 754 -20.18 -38.23 2.15
N VAL A 755 -19.57 -39.17 1.41
CA VAL A 755 -19.28 -39.00 -0.03
C VAL A 755 -20.51 -39.05 -0.93
N ASP A 756 -21.61 -39.62 -0.46
CA ASP A 756 -22.83 -39.73 -1.26
C ASP A 756 -23.66 -38.42 -1.27
N ASP A 757 -23.33 -37.46 -0.40
CA ASP A 757 -23.98 -36.16 -0.30
C ASP A 757 -23.14 -35.07 -0.96
N ASN A 758 -23.34 -34.73 -2.22
CA ASN A 758 -22.49 -33.70 -2.86
C ASN A 758 -22.74 -32.26 -2.39
N ASN A 759 -23.86 -32.01 -1.71
CA ASN A 759 -24.29 -30.66 -1.33
C ASN A 759 -23.45 -30.11 -0.16
N LEU A 760 -23.10 -30.97 0.81
CA LEU A 760 -22.31 -30.57 1.97
C LEU A 760 -20.80 -30.73 1.75
N ALA A 761 -20.01 -29.74 2.16
CA ALA A 761 -18.55 -29.82 2.26
C ALA A 761 -18.09 -30.76 3.40
N TYR A 762 -18.87 -30.84 4.47
CA TYR A 762 -18.67 -31.76 5.59
C TYR A 762 -20.02 -32.08 6.28
N ARG A 763 -20.11 -33.25 6.92
CA ARG A 763 -21.26 -33.64 7.75
C ARG A 763 -21.04 -33.29 9.22
N PHE A 764 -19.82 -33.51 9.71
CA PHE A 764 -19.37 -33.18 11.07
C PHE A 764 -18.04 -32.44 10.99
N ILE A 765 -17.86 -31.48 11.88
CA ILE A 765 -16.59 -30.82 12.15
C ILE A 765 -16.53 -30.53 13.64
N GLY A 766 -15.40 -30.79 14.28
CA GLY A 766 -15.23 -30.58 15.70
C GLY A 766 -13.76 -30.53 16.09
N LEU A 767 -13.48 -29.75 17.13
CA LEU A 767 -12.16 -29.67 17.75
C LEU A 767 -12.12 -30.65 18.91
N MET A 768 -11.15 -31.57 18.88
CA MET A 768 -10.93 -32.58 19.92
C MET A 768 -9.67 -32.22 20.71
N GLU A 769 -9.68 -32.52 22.01
CA GLU A 769 -8.61 -32.24 22.98
C GLU A 769 -8.20 -33.51 23.72
#